data_AF-A0A1G0Y3T1-F1
#
_entry.id   AF-A0A1G0Y3T1-F1
#
_cell.length_a   1.000
_cell.length_b   1.000
_cell.length_c   1.000
_cell.angle_alpha   90.00
_cell.angle_beta   90.00
_cell.angle_gamma   90.00
#
_symmetry.space_group_name_H-M   'P 1'
#
loop_
_entity.id
_entity.type
_entity.pdbx_description
1 polymer ?
#
loop_
_entity_poly.entity_id
_entity_poly.type
_entity_poly.pdbx_seq_one_letter_code
_entity_poly.pdbx_strand_id
1 'polypeptide(L)'
;MSLKQNANFQRVKYSFMKKSKPLFVLLAVISFTVLASCAKTRIKDRYDEEILTQEEDRFNLYKQANSVKAREIPGAPSKPQADEKTNWFSYLFSGSYREKMRFYSLSEMKGLQPLDMDSPDLSETYSIMAICWNDNAPVLRFWQRYFNSKAVEFSFPLNKNNSREISRDASTVRREIIISLRQGTMLPWIMMDDYEIFRITVNEDLKSGIWTIEKVDQLTDNRYDDVQALLSESGGEILFTTIEDDKPSVNIMDASGGHVVRIAEKASMPFYLPASNDVIFVKEDEEGVRDFYVYQARDGKTVKADTSQIVSAIRTVPYTSLKSKYMTIGAFRRGSAPDISGTKTITYSEIISSGLRGSPEILRDYYEYESSMARTVENLYDQGPDAFFSSYYLADNYIFLKKPDGESRDNVGDVISMENFLRLTGGMTVPVIPNVPLKLAEYAQDRYGQEAARLQFLKTVNTALGNFNSSCFEYILWENSIEKYSRTVEIALGKYEKFRIQREAGYNINERVLFAENEFNAAQSEYNNAVESFIGCQYKLYELLGLNIPHPLKIEYPEKEKLLQAPELRDLEWFQAQAQINHPDIQRMNFMLLGAAAIRDMGPPALRSDGVKVSITYGYGIDKWSKAIDDFLLLGLAHAFPLRLPVLGRSYYDNWSAKIESLRNEKFRIQGEIKTSVHAAYKDIVVLKTAIATQESRTELFKERFRIGSIYDKVGNFEFQTALPDALNISQINDTETSEIELLKAEIKLVQMRSEYFKRLSALYSASGISAKLVSDLLVRMKPEKSGQEAFVNGIYLMAPLEIIRSKEERNAFLSFCEKSGVNEINCLISSGPNNLSVLEDYAHELRYFLNQCAAKNISVNALIKGEAFLSPAGRKKLEALTESILRFNKFQGIDLDIKPFLLPEWKDSSEREKICDSYLAAVKKVSESCGRNRLSIEIPLFLKNQETKNGNLPEALSIYAGAFNISSLRTDTESVEAFLEDKKISARINAQVDLRSPYGSGKTLSEIKLSSLSEMKNELCGRLRKFSNFGGSLINDYELLKDMKN
;
A
#
# COMPACT_ATOMS: atom_id res chain seq x y z
N MET A 1 -18.26 -43.97 48.92
CA MET A 1 -18.46 -45.42 49.12
C MET A 1 -17.65 -46.17 48.07
N SER A 2 -16.64 -46.92 48.50
CA SER A 2 -15.80 -47.77 47.65
C SER A 2 -16.49 -49.11 47.40
N LEU A 3 -16.38 -49.66 46.19
CA LEU A 3 -16.31 -51.11 46.01
C LEU A 3 -15.35 -51.44 44.87
N LYS A 4 -14.32 -52.18 45.27
CA LYS A 4 -13.28 -52.83 44.46
C LYS A 4 -13.85 -54.13 43.86
N GLN A 5 -13.21 -54.55 42.76
CA GLN A 5 -13.16 -55.89 42.14
C GLN A 5 -14.36 -56.31 41.25
N ASN A 6 -14.10 -56.37 39.94
CA ASN A 6 -13.89 -57.68 39.32
C ASN A 6 -13.09 -57.58 38.00
N ALA A 7 -11.87 -58.10 38.03
CA ALA A 7 -11.03 -58.32 36.87
C ALA A 7 -11.49 -59.60 36.15
N ASN A 8 -12.50 -59.50 35.29
CA ASN A 8 -12.86 -60.56 34.35
C ASN A 8 -13.42 -60.05 32.99
N PHE A 9 -13.40 -58.74 32.75
CA PHE A 9 -13.95 -58.16 31.51
C PHE A 9 -13.00 -58.13 30.31
N GLN A 10 -11.74 -58.54 30.47
CA GLN A 10 -10.74 -58.45 29.39
C GLN A 10 -10.61 -59.70 28.49
N ARG A 11 -11.26 -60.83 28.81
CA ARG A 11 -11.15 -62.06 27.99
C ARG A 11 -12.26 -62.27 26.94
N VAL A 12 -13.32 -61.46 26.94
CA VAL A 12 -14.38 -61.55 25.92
C VAL A 12 -14.08 -60.70 24.67
N LYS A 13 -13.11 -59.77 24.75
CA LYS A 13 -12.83 -58.79 23.68
C LYS A 13 -12.14 -59.34 22.43
N TYR A 14 -11.61 -60.58 22.45
CA TYR A 14 -10.79 -61.10 21.33
C TYR A 14 -11.36 -62.32 20.59
N SER A 15 -12.50 -62.89 21.03
CA SER A 15 -13.04 -64.12 20.40
C SER A 15 -14.30 -63.89 19.56
N PHE A 16 -14.96 -62.74 19.63
CA PHE A 16 -16.31 -62.57 19.04
C PHE A 16 -16.34 -61.84 17.68
N MET A 17 -15.26 -61.16 17.27
CA MET A 17 -15.23 -60.42 15.97
C MET A 17 -14.79 -61.25 14.76
N LYS A 18 -14.71 -62.59 14.85
CA LYS A 18 -14.17 -63.43 13.76
C LYS A 18 -15.22 -64.08 12.84
N LYS A 19 -16.52 -63.83 13.03
CA LYS A 19 -17.59 -64.55 12.30
C LYS A 19 -18.82 -63.73 11.87
N SER A 20 -18.71 -62.42 11.62
CA SER A 20 -19.75 -61.66 10.90
C SER A 20 -19.24 -61.21 9.53
N LYS A 21 -20.05 -61.42 8.49
CA LYS A 21 -19.65 -61.33 7.07
C LYS A 21 -19.29 -59.87 6.67
N PRO A 22 -18.05 -59.57 6.26
CA PRO A 22 -17.64 -58.24 5.79
C PRO A 22 -18.27 -57.83 4.43
N LEU A 23 -18.89 -58.78 3.73
CA LEU A 23 -19.43 -58.59 2.38
C LEU A 23 -20.65 -57.64 2.32
N PHE A 24 -21.46 -57.58 3.38
CA PHE A 24 -22.69 -56.78 3.39
C PHE A 24 -22.42 -55.29 3.65
N VAL A 25 -21.43 -54.98 4.49
CA VAL A 25 -20.96 -53.60 4.73
C VAL A 25 -20.35 -53.03 3.44
N LEU A 26 -19.61 -53.86 2.70
CA LEU A 26 -19.00 -53.47 1.42
C LEU A 26 -20.05 -53.14 0.34
N LEU A 27 -21.11 -53.96 0.21
CA LEU A 27 -22.18 -53.75 -0.78
C LEU A 27 -23.06 -52.52 -0.48
N ALA A 28 -23.29 -52.23 0.81
CA ALA A 28 -23.99 -51.02 1.23
C ALA A 28 -23.17 -49.76 0.91
N VAL A 29 -21.85 -49.79 1.17
CA VAL A 29 -20.94 -48.67 0.87
C VAL A 29 -20.84 -48.41 -0.64
N ILE A 30 -20.74 -49.47 -1.47
CA ILE A 30 -20.67 -49.34 -2.94
C ILE A 30 -21.97 -48.75 -3.51
N SER A 31 -23.14 -49.24 -3.09
CA SER A 31 -24.45 -48.77 -3.58
C SER A 31 -24.71 -47.30 -3.19
N PHE A 32 -24.24 -46.89 -2.01
CA PHE A 32 -24.37 -45.53 -1.50
C PHE A 32 -23.50 -44.52 -2.26
N THR A 33 -22.28 -44.94 -2.65
CA THR A 33 -21.32 -44.11 -3.40
C THR A 33 -21.83 -43.79 -4.81
N VAL A 34 -22.53 -44.74 -5.45
CA VAL A 34 -23.10 -44.58 -6.79
C VAL A 34 -24.31 -43.63 -6.80
N LEU A 35 -25.25 -43.77 -5.84
CA LEU A 35 -26.41 -42.88 -5.71
C LEU A 35 -26.01 -41.44 -5.35
N ALA A 36 -24.92 -41.26 -4.60
CA ALA A 36 -24.38 -39.96 -4.24
C ALA A 36 -23.83 -39.15 -5.40
N SER A 37 -23.21 -39.85 -6.35
CA SER A 37 -22.63 -39.25 -7.54
C SER A 37 -23.71 -38.74 -8.51
N CYS A 38 -24.80 -39.48 -8.68
CA CYS A 38 -25.85 -39.15 -9.65
C CYS A 38 -26.64 -37.87 -9.31
N ALA A 39 -26.90 -37.59 -8.02
CA ALA A 39 -27.72 -36.44 -7.65
C ALA A 39 -26.92 -35.13 -7.45
N LYS A 40 -25.62 -35.18 -7.11
CA LYS A 40 -24.70 -34.02 -7.13
C LYS A 40 -24.57 -33.37 -8.53
N THR A 41 -24.87 -34.15 -9.56
CA THR A 41 -24.67 -33.88 -10.99
C THR A 41 -25.77 -33.01 -11.62
N ARG A 42 -27.02 -33.06 -11.13
CA ARG A 42 -28.18 -32.30 -11.67
C ARG A 42 -28.31 -30.87 -11.10
N ILE A 43 -27.56 -30.58 -10.03
CA ILE A 43 -27.72 -29.40 -9.18
C ILE A 43 -26.79 -28.27 -9.61
N LYS A 44 -25.56 -28.64 -9.99
CA LYS A 44 -24.54 -27.71 -10.46
C LYS A 44 -24.91 -27.05 -11.79
N ASP A 45 -25.69 -27.76 -12.63
CA ASP A 45 -26.05 -27.34 -13.98
C ASP A 45 -26.96 -26.09 -14.04
N ARG A 46 -27.65 -25.71 -12.94
CA ARG A 46 -28.49 -24.49 -12.86
C ARG A 46 -27.78 -23.27 -12.24
N TYR A 47 -26.68 -23.49 -11.52
CA TYR A 47 -26.02 -22.47 -10.71
C TYR A 47 -25.00 -21.64 -11.52
N ASP A 48 -24.46 -22.23 -12.61
CA ASP A 48 -23.43 -21.61 -13.44
C ASP A 48 -23.99 -20.73 -14.59
N GLU A 49 -25.30 -20.83 -14.91
CA GLU A 49 -25.96 -19.99 -15.93
C GLU A 49 -26.19 -18.54 -15.46
N GLU A 50 -26.38 -18.30 -14.16
CA GLU A 50 -26.76 -16.99 -13.65
C GLU A 50 -25.59 -16.12 -13.14
N ILE A 51 -24.45 -16.76 -12.84
CA ILE A 51 -23.18 -16.07 -12.60
C ILE A 51 -22.70 -15.37 -13.90
N LEU A 52 -22.98 -15.98 -15.06
CA LEU A 52 -22.64 -15.42 -16.37
C LEU A 52 -23.43 -14.14 -16.69
N THR A 53 -24.72 -14.08 -16.32
CA THR A 53 -25.57 -12.89 -16.54
C THR A 53 -25.11 -11.68 -15.72
N GLN A 54 -24.51 -11.90 -14.53
CA GLN A 54 -24.01 -10.83 -13.67
C GLN A 54 -22.59 -10.36 -14.04
N GLU A 55 -21.77 -11.25 -14.62
CA GLU A 55 -20.50 -10.85 -15.22
C GLU A 55 -20.70 -10.04 -16.52
N GLU A 56 -21.78 -10.31 -17.25
CA GLU A 56 -22.23 -9.54 -18.41
C GLU A 56 -22.70 -8.11 -18.02
N ASP A 57 -23.43 -7.96 -16.92
CA ASP A 57 -23.80 -6.64 -16.36
C ASP A 57 -22.58 -5.84 -15.87
N ARG A 58 -21.61 -6.51 -15.22
CA ARG A 58 -20.32 -5.90 -14.86
C ARG A 58 -19.53 -5.47 -16.09
N PHE A 59 -19.51 -6.29 -17.12
CA PHE A 59 -18.85 -6.02 -18.39
C PHE A 59 -19.50 -4.87 -19.15
N ASN A 60 -20.82 -4.76 -19.15
CA ASN A 60 -21.55 -3.64 -19.76
C ASN A 60 -21.27 -2.30 -19.08
N LEU A 61 -21.03 -2.28 -17.76
CA LEU A 61 -20.54 -1.11 -17.03
C LEU A 61 -19.10 -0.72 -17.42
N TYR A 62 -18.20 -1.70 -17.59
CA TYR A 62 -16.85 -1.46 -18.13
C TYR A 62 -16.87 -0.97 -19.58
N LYS A 63 -17.82 -1.45 -20.38
CA LYS A 63 -18.04 -1.03 -21.77
C LYS A 63 -18.58 0.40 -21.85
N GLN A 64 -19.47 0.81 -20.94
CA GLN A 64 -19.91 2.20 -20.83
C GLN A 64 -18.76 3.14 -20.45
N ALA A 65 -17.92 2.76 -19.47
CA ALA A 65 -16.73 3.54 -19.09
C ALA A 65 -15.69 3.66 -20.22
N ASN A 66 -15.52 2.62 -21.03
CA ASN A 66 -14.60 2.63 -22.18
C ASN A 66 -15.21 3.28 -23.45
N SER A 67 -16.54 3.28 -23.63
CA SER A 67 -17.21 3.92 -24.76
C SER A 67 -17.13 5.45 -24.74
N VAL A 68 -16.87 6.04 -23.57
CA VAL A 68 -16.54 7.48 -23.42
C VAL A 68 -15.15 7.79 -23.99
N LYS A 69 -14.24 6.81 -24.08
CA LYS A 69 -12.94 6.93 -24.76
C LYS A 69 -12.96 6.61 -26.26
N ALA A 70 -13.97 5.89 -26.75
CA ALA A 70 -14.03 5.42 -28.13
C ALA A 70 -14.76 6.38 -29.10
N ARG A 71 -15.27 7.53 -28.62
CA ARG A 71 -15.92 8.55 -29.47
C ARG A 71 -14.95 9.51 -30.18
N GLU A 72 -13.65 9.22 -30.17
CA GLU A 72 -12.62 10.04 -30.84
C GLU A 72 -11.96 9.37 -32.07
N ILE A 73 -12.52 8.30 -32.63
CA ILE A 73 -11.96 7.65 -33.84
C ILE A 73 -13.03 7.44 -34.92
N PRO A 74 -12.99 8.19 -36.04
CA PRO A 74 -13.90 8.01 -37.16
C PRO A 74 -13.39 6.95 -38.13
N GLY A 75 -14.23 5.96 -38.45
CA GLY A 75 -14.06 5.05 -39.59
C GLY A 75 -13.85 3.58 -39.22
N ALA A 76 -14.93 2.80 -39.18
CA ALA A 76 -14.87 1.34 -39.26
C ALA A 76 -16.04 0.82 -40.13
N PRO A 77 -15.78 -0.01 -41.17
CA PRO A 77 -16.78 -0.44 -42.14
C PRO A 77 -17.55 -1.71 -41.73
N SER A 78 -18.68 -1.94 -42.40
CA SER A 78 -19.68 -2.99 -42.16
C SER A 78 -19.25 -4.40 -42.59
N LYS A 79 -19.74 -5.41 -41.86
CA LYS A 79 -19.56 -6.86 -42.11
C LYS A 79 -20.34 -7.35 -43.35
N PRO A 80 -19.82 -8.31 -44.15
CA PRO A 80 -20.58 -9.02 -45.18
C PRO A 80 -21.23 -10.34 -44.68
N GLN A 81 -22.29 -10.74 -45.39
CA GLN A 81 -23.13 -11.94 -45.19
C GLN A 81 -22.41 -13.25 -45.56
N ALA A 82 -22.85 -14.36 -44.93
CA ALA A 82 -22.34 -15.71 -45.13
C ALA A 82 -23.26 -16.56 -46.02
N ASP A 83 -22.67 -17.42 -46.86
CA ASP A 83 -23.32 -18.50 -47.62
C ASP A 83 -22.83 -19.88 -47.13
N GLU A 84 -23.73 -20.86 -47.12
CA GLU A 84 -23.56 -22.25 -46.67
C GLU A 84 -22.99 -23.19 -47.75
N LYS A 85 -22.10 -24.13 -47.37
CA LYS A 85 -22.13 -25.59 -47.69
C LYS A 85 -20.93 -26.38 -47.12
N THR A 86 -21.25 -27.30 -46.19
CA THR A 86 -20.65 -28.60 -45.75
C THR A 86 -19.25 -29.08 -46.20
N ASN A 87 -18.41 -29.63 -45.27
CA ASN A 87 -18.16 -31.09 -45.00
C ASN A 87 -16.83 -31.48 -44.22
N TRP A 88 -16.94 -32.14 -43.03
CA TRP A 88 -16.06 -33.08 -42.21
C TRP A 88 -14.62 -32.67 -41.74
N PHE A 89 -14.07 -32.99 -40.54
CA PHE A 89 -14.52 -33.18 -39.14
C PHE A 89 -13.35 -33.02 -38.13
N SER A 90 -13.59 -32.20 -37.10
CA SER A 90 -13.15 -32.21 -35.68
C SER A 90 -14.02 -31.12 -35.01
N TYR A 91 -14.44 -31.19 -33.75
CA TYR A 91 -15.58 -30.35 -33.28
C TYR A 91 -15.18 -29.23 -32.32
N LEU A 92 -15.47 -27.99 -32.73
CA LEU A 92 -15.72 -26.84 -31.85
C LEU A 92 -17.24 -26.59 -31.79
N PHE A 93 -17.77 -26.22 -30.62
CA PHE A 93 -19.18 -25.85 -30.47
C PHE A 93 -19.33 -24.33 -30.36
N SER A 94 -20.08 -23.72 -31.28
CA SER A 94 -20.52 -22.33 -31.14
C SER A 94 -21.52 -22.21 -29.98
N GLY A 95 -21.69 -20.99 -29.45
CA GLY A 95 -22.53 -20.71 -28.27
C GLY A 95 -23.98 -21.22 -28.34
N SER A 96 -24.52 -21.53 -29.54
CA SER A 96 -25.86 -22.07 -29.75
C SER A 96 -25.98 -23.60 -29.65
N TYR A 97 -24.87 -24.35 -29.54
CA TYR A 97 -24.87 -25.82 -29.44
C TYR A 97 -24.68 -26.37 -28.01
N ARG A 98 -24.58 -25.48 -27.01
CA ARG A 98 -24.33 -25.80 -25.59
C ARG A 98 -25.29 -26.82 -24.96
N GLU A 99 -26.55 -26.87 -25.40
CA GLU A 99 -27.57 -27.77 -24.84
C GLU A 99 -27.49 -29.22 -25.39
N LYS A 100 -26.98 -29.43 -26.61
CA LYS A 100 -27.12 -30.71 -27.32
C LYS A 100 -26.02 -31.73 -27.02
N MET A 101 -24.85 -31.29 -26.58
CA MET A 101 -23.72 -32.18 -26.22
C MET A 101 -23.92 -32.93 -24.89
N ARG A 102 -24.83 -32.46 -24.02
CA ARG A 102 -25.03 -33.03 -22.67
C ARG A 102 -25.80 -34.36 -22.65
N PHE A 103 -26.33 -34.81 -23.79
CA PHE A 103 -27.26 -35.96 -23.87
C PHE A 103 -26.74 -37.18 -24.64
N TYR A 104 -25.55 -37.16 -25.23
CA TYR A 104 -25.05 -38.31 -25.99
C TYR A 104 -24.35 -39.35 -25.11
N SER A 105 -24.72 -40.61 -25.28
CA SER A 105 -23.97 -41.78 -24.81
C SER A 105 -22.69 -41.94 -25.64
N LEU A 106 -21.63 -42.56 -25.07
CA LEU A 106 -20.35 -42.79 -25.77
C LEU A 106 -20.53 -43.52 -27.12
N SER A 107 -21.56 -44.36 -27.24
CA SER A 107 -21.95 -45.08 -28.47
C SER A 107 -22.50 -44.20 -29.59
N GLU A 108 -22.90 -42.96 -29.29
CA GLU A 108 -23.43 -42.00 -30.27
C GLU A 108 -22.36 -41.02 -30.78
N MET A 109 -21.15 -41.05 -30.20
CA MET A 109 -19.97 -40.35 -30.70
C MET A 109 -19.30 -41.18 -31.80
N LYS A 110 -19.80 -41.12 -33.04
CA LYS A 110 -19.20 -41.83 -34.19
C LYS A 110 -17.76 -41.35 -34.44
N GLY A 111 -16.79 -42.26 -34.30
CA GLY A 111 -15.40 -42.05 -34.77
C GLY A 111 -14.29 -42.21 -33.72
N LEU A 112 -14.62 -42.39 -32.44
CA LEU A 112 -13.63 -42.82 -31.45
C LEU A 112 -13.41 -44.33 -31.63
N GLN A 113 -12.32 -44.75 -32.29
CA GLN A 113 -11.84 -46.11 -32.08
C GLN A 113 -11.18 -46.15 -30.69
N PRO A 114 -11.64 -47.02 -29.78
CA PRO A 114 -10.92 -47.27 -28.56
C PRO A 114 -9.58 -47.93 -28.91
N LEU A 115 -8.51 -47.58 -28.19
CA LEU A 115 -7.36 -48.47 -28.08
C LEU A 115 -7.89 -49.81 -27.55
N ASP A 116 -7.61 -50.88 -28.31
CA ASP A 116 -8.03 -52.28 -28.15
C ASP A 116 -8.73 -52.65 -26.81
N MET A 117 -10.04 -52.91 -26.85
CA MET A 117 -10.89 -53.17 -25.66
C MET A 117 -11.02 -54.64 -25.26
N ASP A 118 -10.13 -55.53 -25.71
CA ASP A 118 -10.22 -56.97 -25.39
C ASP A 118 -9.42 -57.40 -24.14
N SER A 119 -8.93 -56.46 -23.32
CA SER A 119 -8.35 -56.76 -22.00
C SER A 119 -9.43 -56.70 -20.90
N PRO A 120 -9.78 -57.81 -20.22
CA PRO A 120 -10.77 -57.82 -19.13
C PRO A 120 -10.24 -57.23 -17.81
N ASP A 121 -8.95 -56.90 -17.74
CA ASP A 121 -8.32 -56.26 -16.60
C ASP A 121 -7.83 -54.88 -17.03
N LEU A 122 -8.62 -53.83 -16.72
CA LEU A 122 -8.15 -52.51 -16.30
C LEU A 122 -9.35 -51.56 -16.11
N SER A 123 -9.55 -51.16 -14.86
CA SER A 123 -10.43 -50.10 -14.44
C SER A 123 -9.78 -48.74 -14.77
N GLU A 124 -10.09 -48.11 -15.91
CA GLU A 124 -9.41 -46.87 -16.31
C GLU A 124 -10.26 -45.60 -16.08
N THR A 125 -9.57 -44.55 -15.62
CA THR A 125 -10.07 -43.20 -15.40
C THR A 125 -9.75 -42.37 -16.65
N TYR A 126 -10.69 -41.56 -17.14
CA TYR A 126 -10.48 -40.77 -18.37
C TYR A 126 -10.56 -39.26 -18.08
N SER A 127 -9.58 -38.50 -18.57
CA SER A 127 -9.58 -37.03 -18.56
C SER A 127 -9.83 -36.51 -19.98
N ILE A 128 -10.82 -35.61 -20.14
CA ILE A 128 -11.09 -34.93 -21.42
C ILE A 128 -10.62 -33.49 -21.28
N MET A 129 -9.80 -33.03 -22.21
CA MET A 129 -9.38 -31.63 -22.28
C MET A 129 -10.03 -30.99 -23.51
N ALA A 130 -10.63 -29.81 -23.36
CA ALA A 130 -11.14 -29.04 -24.50
C ALA A 130 -10.92 -27.54 -24.29
N ILE A 131 -10.74 -26.84 -25.40
CA ILE A 131 -10.52 -25.39 -25.40
C ILE A 131 -11.84 -24.73 -25.80
N CYS A 132 -12.31 -23.78 -25.01
CA CYS A 132 -13.56 -23.06 -25.28
C CYS A 132 -13.27 -21.58 -25.51
N TRP A 133 -13.91 -21.02 -26.53
CA TRP A 133 -13.85 -19.59 -26.80
C TRP A 133 -15.02 -18.88 -26.11
N ASN A 134 -14.71 -17.92 -25.23
CA ASN A 134 -15.67 -16.89 -24.82
C ASN A 134 -15.36 -15.61 -25.63
N ASP A 135 -16.36 -14.76 -25.87
CA ASP A 135 -16.27 -13.58 -26.75
C ASP A 135 -15.14 -12.58 -26.41
N ASN A 136 -14.48 -12.70 -25.25
CA ASN A 136 -13.44 -11.79 -24.78
C ASN A 136 -12.03 -12.41 -24.60
N ALA A 137 -11.89 -13.74 -24.47
CA ALA A 137 -10.60 -14.44 -24.39
C ALA A 137 -10.80 -15.97 -24.50
N PRO A 138 -9.83 -16.71 -25.08
CA PRO A 138 -9.87 -18.16 -25.06
C PRO A 138 -9.66 -18.69 -23.63
N VAL A 139 -10.40 -19.73 -23.24
CA VAL A 139 -10.31 -20.37 -21.93
C VAL A 139 -10.05 -21.85 -22.15
N LEU A 140 -8.98 -22.37 -21.55
CA LEU A 140 -8.70 -23.80 -21.55
C LEU A 140 -9.50 -24.47 -20.43
N ARG A 141 -10.28 -25.51 -20.77
CA ARG A 141 -11.11 -26.23 -19.82
C ARG A 141 -10.68 -27.69 -19.72
N PHE A 142 -10.44 -28.16 -18.50
CA PHE A 142 -10.12 -29.56 -18.21
C PHE A 142 -11.31 -30.21 -17.57
N TRP A 143 -11.75 -31.35 -18.08
CA TRP A 143 -12.80 -32.18 -17.52
C TRP A 143 -12.19 -33.49 -17.06
N GLN A 144 -11.92 -33.60 -15.77
CA GLN A 144 -11.39 -34.85 -15.21
C GLN A 144 -12.51 -35.71 -14.64
N ARG A 145 -12.70 -36.92 -15.18
CA ARG A 145 -13.74 -37.84 -14.73
C ARG A 145 -13.16 -38.97 -13.86
N TYR A 146 -13.22 -38.81 -12.55
CA TYR A 146 -12.98 -39.93 -11.62
C TYR A 146 -14.13 -40.94 -11.71
N PHE A 147 -13.84 -42.23 -11.47
CA PHE A 147 -14.80 -43.35 -11.49
C PHE A 147 -16.25 -42.97 -11.14
N ASN A 148 -17.17 -43.12 -12.09
CA ASN A 148 -18.60 -42.82 -11.95
C ASN A 148 -18.96 -41.41 -11.42
N SER A 149 -18.03 -40.45 -11.33
CA SER A 149 -18.29 -39.03 -11.02
C SER A 149 -18.43 -38.17 -12.29
N LYS A 150 -19.10 -37.01 -12.22
CA LYS A 150 -19.07 -36.03 -13.33
C LYS A 150 -17.67 -35.45 -13.45
N ALA A 151 -17.28 -35.09 -14.67
CA ALA A 151 -15.97 -34.54 -14.90
C ALA A 151 -15.79 -33.20 -14.15
N VAL A 152 -14.77 -33.09 -13.30
CA VAL A 152 -14.41 -31.85 -12.59
C VAL A 152 -13.85 -30.89 -13.63
N GLU A 153 -14.52 -29.74 -13.77
CA GLU A 153 -14.13 -28.71 -14.73
C GLU A 153 -13.16 -27.70 -14.10
N PHE A 154 -11.96 -27.57 -14.68
CA PHE A 154 -11.01 -26.51 -14.36
C PHE A 154 -10.91 -25.56 -15.54
N SER A 155 -11.20 -24.27 -15.32
CA SER A 155 -11.13 -23.23 -16.35
C SER A 155 -9.88 -22.37 -16.15
N PHE A 156 -9.03 -22.27 -17.18
CA PHE A 156 -7.84 -21.45 -17.20
C PHE A 156 -7.97 -20.39 -18.29
N PRO A 157 -8.15 -19.11 -17.95
CA PRO A 157 -8.17 -18.05 -18.95
C PRO A 157 -6.80 -17.99 -19.61
N LEU A 158 -6.77 -18.07 -20.93
CA LEU A 158 -5.55 -17.89 -21.71
C LEU A 158 -5.32 -16.40 -21.92
N ASN A 159 -4.19 -15.93 -21.43
CA ASN A 159 -3.71 -14.57 -21.60
C ASN A 159 -2.24 -14.63 -22.08
N LYS A 160 -1.63 -13.47 -22.31
CA LYS A 160 -0.24 -13.39 -22.78
C LYS A 160 0.77 -13.96 -21.79
N ASN A 161 0.41 -14.09 -20.51
CA ASN A 161 1.30 -14.53 -19.45
C ASN A 161 1.24 -16.05 -19.24
N ASN A 162 0.31 -16.77 -19.85
CA ASN A 162 0.25 -18.24 -19.76
C ASN A 162 0.01 -18.91 -21.12
N SER A 163 0.02 -18.13 -22.20
CA SER A 163 -0.02 -18.65 -23.56
C SER A 163 0.82 -17.81 -24.51
N ARG A 164 1.50 -18.46 -25.45
CA ARG A 164 2.27 -17.81 -26.52
C ARG A 164 1.97 -18.44 -27.86
N GLU A 165 1.92 -17.62 -28.90
CA GLU A 165 1.86 -18.07 -30.29
C GLU A 165 3.25 -18.55 -30.75
N ILE A 166 3.33 -19.80 -31.21
CA ILE A 166 4.55 -20.44 -31.70
C ILE A 166 4.71 -20.18 -33.21
N SER A 167 3.63 -20.38 -33.96
CA SER A 167 3.59 -20.19 -35.40
C SER A 167 2.17 -19.87 -35.86
N ARG A 168 2.04 -19.09 -36.93
CA ARG A 168 0.77 -18.82 -37.60
C ARG A 168 0.95 -19.02 -39.09
N ASP A 169 0.13 -19.88 -39.67
CA ASP A 169 -0.07 -19.98 -41.11
C ASP A 169 -1.44 -19.40 -41.50
N ALA A 170 -1.78 -19.42 -42.79
CA ALA A 170 -3.02 -18.83 -43.30
C ALA A 170 -4.31 -19.51 -42.78
N SER A 171 -4.18 -20.71 -42.25
CA SER A 171 -5.28 -21.58 -41.79
C SER A 171 -5.18 -21.99 -40.33
N THR A 172 -4.01 -21.89 -39.69
CA THR A 172 -3.77 -22.43 -38.35
C THR A 172 -2.89 -21.52 -37.49
N VAL A 173 -3.12 -21.51 -36.18
CA VAL A 173 -2.32 -20.83 -35.16
C VAL A 173 -1.90 -21.86 -34.12
N ARG A 174 -0.61 -22.13 -34.07
CA ARG A 174 0.00 -23.00 -33.08
C ARG A 174 0.33 -22.18 -31.83
N ARG A 175 -0.09 -22.62 -30.65
CA ARG A 175 0.20 -21.98 -29.37
C ARG A 175 0.75 -22.95 -28.34
N GLU A 176 1.54 -22.41 -27.44
CA GLU A 176 2.00 -23.07 -26.22
C GLU A 176 1.24 -22.47 -25.05
N ILE A 177 0.78 -23.32 -24.14
CA ILE A 177 0.06 -22.95 -22.93
C ILE A 177 0.81 -23.52 -21.73
N ILE A 178 1.09 -22.70 -20.72
CA ILE A 178 1.72 -23.11 -19.47
C ILE A 178 0.68 -23.06 -18.35
N ILE A 179 0.56 -24.16 -17.60
CA ILE A 179 -0.40 -24.27 -16.49
C ILE A 179 0.14 -25.12 -15.37
N SER A 180 -0.31 -24.85 -14.14
CA SER A 180 -0.11 -25.72 -12.99
C SER A 180 -1.35 -26.61 -12.80
N LEU A 181 -1.18 -27.93 -12.78
CA LEU A 181 -2.23 -28.93 -12.56
C LEU A 181 -1.78 -29.94 -11.52
N ARG A 182 -2.68 -30.47 -10.70
CA ARG A 182 -2.34 -31.65 -9.87
C ARG A 182 -1.94 -32.80 -10.78
N GLN A 183 -0.87 -33.51 -10.45
CA GLN A 183 -0.35 -34.62 -11.26
C GLN A 183 -1.42 -35.68 -11.55
N GLY A 184 -2.22 -36.02 -10.53
CA GLY A 184 -3.38 -36.91 -10.66
C GLY A 184 -4.47 -36.41 -11.62
N THR A 185 -4.48 -35.12 -12.02
CA THR A 185 -5.42 -34.55 -13.00
C THR A 185 -5.16 -35.02 -14.43
N MET A 186 -3.88 -35.12 -14.78
CA MET A 186 -3.42 -35.44 -16.14
C MET A 186 -3.04 -36.92 -16.30
N LEU A 187 -2.52 -37.53 -15.24
CA LEU A 187 -2.05 -38.92 -15.23
C LEU A 187 -2.80 -39.68 -14.13
N PRO A 188 -4.02 -40.18 -14.40
CA PRO A 188 -4.89 -40.73 -13.36
C PRO A 188 -4.35 -41.99 -12.64
N TRP A 189 -3.28 -42.61 -13.14
CA TRP A 189 -2.57 -43.72 -12.48
C TRP A 189 -1.53 -43.26 -11.43
N ILE A 190 -1.27 -41.95 -11.29
CA ILE A 190 -0.34 -41.38 -10.31
C ILE A 190 -1.17 -40.78 -9.15
N MET A 191 -1.07 -41.37 -7.96
CA MET A 191 -1.80 -40.95 -6.75
C MET A 191 -1.12 -39.85 -5.93
N MET A 192 -0.20 -39.08 -6.53
CA MET A 192 0.42 -37.94 -5.84
C MET A 192 -0.47 -36.70 -5.96
N ASP A 193 -0.64 -36.00 -4.84
CA ASP A 193 -1.53 -34.83 -4.69
C ASP A 193 -0.86 -33.51 -5.12
N ASP A 194 0.38 -33.57 -5.57
CA ASP A 194 1.23 -32.40 -5.82
C ASP A 194 0.85 -31.70 -7.14
N TYR A 195 0.91 -30.36 -7.14
CA TYR A 195 0.76 -29.54 -8.34
C TYR A 195 2.05 -29.52 -9.16
N GLU A 196 1.94 -29.80 -10.45
CA GLU A 196 3.05 -29.79 -11.41
C GLU A 196 2.76 -28.83 -12.55
N ILE A 197 3.80 -28.31 -13.19
CA ILE A 197 3.72 -27.42 -14.34
C ILE A 197 3.71 -28.26 -15.62
N PHE A 198 2.71 -28.02 -16.45
CA PHE A 198 2.56 -28.63 -17.76
C PHE A 198 2.66 -27.57 -18.86
N ARG A 199 3.33 -27.94 -19.95
CA ARG A 199 3.30 -27.22 -21.23
C ARG A 199 2.42 -27.98 -22.21
N ILE A 200 1.43 -27.31 -22.76
CA ILE A 200 0.47 -27.87 -23.70
C ILE A 200 0.62 -27.13 -25.02
N THR A 201 1.06 -27.83 -26.05
CA THR A 201 1.08 -27.33 -27.41
C THR A 201 -0.27 -27.62 -28.06
N VAL A 202 -0.90 -26.57 -28.57
CA VAL A 202 -2.22 -26.62 -29.17
C VAL A 202 -2.17 -25.97 -30.56
N ASN A 203 -3.02 -26.43 -31.46
CA ASN A 203 -3.11 -25.91 -32.81
C ASN A 203 -4.55 -25.52 -33.13
N GLU A 204 -4.76 -24.23 -33.36
CA GLU A 204 -6.04 -23.57 -33.63
C GLU A 204 -6.23 -23.44 -35.15
N ASP A 205 -7.14 -24.20 -35.76
CA ASP A 205 -7.57 -23.95 -37.13
C ASP A 205 -8.43 -22.66 -37.16
N LEU A 206 -7.91 -21.61 -37.79
CA LEU A 206 -8.51 -20.29 -37.89
C LEU A 206 -9.85 -20.28 -38.65
N LYS A 207 -10.09 -21.24 -39.55
CA LYS A 207 -11.33 -21.29 -40.33
C LYS A 207 -12.48 -21.88 -39.52
N SER A 208 -12.18 -22.93 -38.77
CA SER A 208 -13.17 -23.68 -37.99
C SER A 208 -13.23 -23.22 -36.52
N GLY A 209 -12.20 -22.51 -36.06
CA GLY A 209 -11.95 -22.18 -34.67
C GLY A 209 -11.51 -23.37 -33.81
N ILE A 210 -11.31 -24.56 -34.40
CA ILE A 210 -11.03 -25.81 -33.68
C ILE A 210 -9.62 -25.79 -33.12
N TRP A 211 -9.47 -26.13 -31.84
CA TRP A 211 -8.17 -26.33 -31.23
C TRP A 211 -7.88 -27.83 -31.07
N THR A 212 -6.69 -28.25 -31.45
CA THR A 212 -6.20 -29.62 -31.28
C THR A 212 -5.00 -29.61 -30.36
N ILE A 213 -4.98 -30.47 -29.34
CA ILE A 213 -3.79 -30.64 -28.50
C ILE A 213 -2.82 -31.50 -29.30
N GLU A 214 -1.67 -30.95 -29.62
CA GLU A 214 -0.61 -31.67 -30.33
C GLU A 214 0.32 -32.39 -29.37
N LYS A 215 0.60 -31.76 -28.22
CA LYS A 215 1.59 -32.25 -27.26
C LYS A 215 1.30 -31.76 -25.85
N VAL A 216 1.58 -32.61 -24.87
CA VAL A 216 1.63 -32.25 -23.45
C VAL A 216 2.99 -32.68 -22.91
N ASP A 217 3.75 -31.74 -22.37
CA ASP A 217 5.01 -31.97 -21.68
C ASP A 217 4.85 -31.63 -20.20
N GLN A 218 5.15 -32.56 -19.30
CA GLN A 218 5.32 -32.28 -17.87
C GLN A 218 6.68 -31.60 -17.69
N LEU A 219 6.70 -30.36 -17.19
CA LEU A 219 7.91 -29.55 -17.03
C LEU A 219 8.55 -29.68 -15.66
N THR A 220 7.76 -30.00 -14.63
CA THR A 220 8.24 -30.26 -13.28
C THR A 220 7.77 -31.63 -12.83
N ASP A 221 8.63 -32.35 -12.11
CA ASP A 221 8.35 -33.66 -11.53
C ASP A 221 9.10 -33.75 -10.19
N ASN A 222 8.52 -33.17 -9.15
CA ASN A 222 9.10 -33.11 -7.81
C ASN A 222 8.05 -33.44 -6.73
N ARG A 223 8.42 -33.34 -5.46
CA ARG A 223 7.53 -33.71 -4.32
C ARG A 223 6.82 -32.50 -3.70
N TYR A 224 6.78 -31.38 -4.42
CA TYR A 224 6.33 -30.10 -3.92
C TYR A 224 5.29 -29.49 -4.87
N ASP A 225 4.43 -28.62 -4.35
CA ASP A 225 3.43 -27.94 -5.17
C ASP A 225 4.08 -26.82 -6.00
N ASP A 226 4.15 -27.00 -7.31
CA ASP A 226 4.56 -26.00 -8.30
C ASP A 226 3.34 -25.28 -8.90
N VAL A 227 3.10 -24.07 -8.40
CA VAL A 227 1.91 -23.26 -8.69
C VAL A 227 2.26 -21.92 -9.33
N GLN A 228 1.24 -21.24 -9.89
CA GLN A 228 1.36 -19.87 -10.42
C GLN A 228 2.36 -19.73 -11.58
N ALA A 229 2.44 -20.73 -12.46
CA ALA A 229 3.32 -20.69 -13.63
C ALA A 229 2.91 -19.55 -14.60
N LEU A 230 3.90 -18.76 -15.01
CA LEU A 230 3.77 -17.65 -15.95
C LEU A 230 4.91 -17.71 -16.96
N LEU A 231 4.60 -17.48 -18.22
CA LEU A 231 5.54 -17.37 -19.32
C LEU A 231 6.03 -15.92 -19.43
N SER A 232 7.34 -15.73 -19.60
CA SER A 232 7.94 -14.42 -19.95
C SER A 232 7.39 -13.89 -21.29
N GLU A 233 7.45 -12.56 -21.51
CA GLU A 233 6.99 -11.97 -22.79
C GLU A 233 7.77 -12.52 -24.00
N SER A 234 9.04 -12.86 -23.81
CA SER A 234 9.87 -13.53 -24.81
C SER A 234 9.49 -15.00 -25.03
N GLY A 235 8.81 -15.61 -24.05
CA GLY A 235 8.51 -17.03 -23.98
C GLY A 235 9.72 -17.96 -23.84
N GLY A 236 10.89 -17.43 -23.49
CA GLY A 236 12.09 -18.25 -23.24
C GLY A 236 12.15 -18.82 -21.82
N GLU A 237 11.41 -18.23 -20.89
CA GLU A 237 11.44 -18.54 -19.46
C GLU A 237 10.04 -18.71 -18.88
N ILE A 238 9.94 -19.57 -17.87
CA ILE A 238 8.74 -19.82 -17.07
C ILE A 238 9.04 -19.49 -15.62
N LEU A 239 8.20 -18.66 -15.03
CA LEU A 239 8.25 -18.19 -13.65
C LEU A 239 7.16 -18.86 -12.84
N PHE A 240 7.48 -19.41 -11.67
CA PHE A 240 6.52 -20.15 -10.85
C PHE A 240 6.87 -20.09 -9.36
N THR A 241 5.97 -20.61 -8.53
CA THR A 241 6.15 -20.73 -7.08
C THR A 241 6.15 -22.20 -6.67
N THR A 242 7.21 -22.66 -6.00
CA THR A 242 7.29 -23.98 -5.38
C THR A 242 6.98 -23.87 -3.89
N ILE A 243 6.10 -24.71 -3.35
CA ILE A 243 5.78 -24.74 -1.92
C ILE A 243 6.46 -25.95 -1.27
N GLU A 244 7.64 -25.71 -0.69
CA GLU A 244 8.43 -26.72 0.03
C GLU A 244 8.18 -26.59 1.53
N ASP A 245 7.52 -27.58 2.16
CA ASP A 245 7.21 -27.59 3.60
C ASP A 245 6.57 -26.28 4.12
N ASP A 246 5.51 -25.82 3.47
CA ASP A 246 4.82 -24.53 3.73
C ASP A 246 5.68 -23.26 3.52
N LYS A 247 6.88 -23.37 2.93
CA LYS A 247 7.76 -22.24 2.61
C LYS A 247 7.75 -22.00 1.09
N PRO A 248 6.99 -21.01 0.62
CA PRO A 248 6.94 -20.73 -0.81
C PRO A 248 8.28 -20.15 -1.28
N SER A 249 8.75 -20.58 -2.43
CA SER A 249 9.92 -20.05 -3.13
C SER A 249 9.53 -19.69 -4.56
N VAL A 250 10.11 -18.61 -5.08
CA VAL A 250 9.91 -18.20 -6.48
C VAL A 250 11.06 -18.72 -7.30
N ASN A 251 10.73 -19.43 -8.38
CA ASN A 251 11.66 -20.10 -9.27
C ASN A 251 11.44 -19.65 -10.72
N ILE A 252 12.51 -19.59 -11.51
CA ILE A 252 12.49 -19.42 -12.97
C ILE A 252 13.08 -20.68 -13.58
N MET A 253 12.50 -21.18 -14.66
CA MET A 253 13.08 -22.24 -15.47
C MET A 253 13.06 -21.85 -16.94
N ASP A 254 13.84 -22.53 -17.75
CA ASP A 254 13.73 -22.38 -19.20
C ASP A 254 12.37 -22.91 -19.69
N ALA A 255 11.94 -22.46 -20.88
CA ALA A 255 10.67 -22.90 -21.46
C ALA A 255 10.60 -24.41 -21.75
N SER A 256 11.73 -25.14 -21.70
CA SER A 256 11.80 -26.59 -21.82
C SER A 256 11.69 -27.36 -20.51
N GLY A 257 11.56 -26.66 -19.37
CA GLY A 257 11.51 -27.24 -18.02
C GLY A 257 12.88 -27.50 -17.40
N GLY A 258 13.97 -27.16 -18.10
CA GLY A 258 15.34 -27.23 -17.62
C GLY A 258 15.77 -25.98 -16.86
N HIS A 259 16.98 -26.03 -16.29
CA HIS A 259 17.65 -24.89 -15.64
C HIS A 259 16.77 -24.14 -14.62
N VAL A 260 16.15 -24.88 -13.69
CA VAL A 260 15.40 -24.27 -12.58
C VAL A 260 16.36 -23.48 -11.68
N VAL A 261 16.15 -22.17 -11.61
CA VAL A 261 16.88 -21.22 -10.75
C VAL A 261 15.91 -20.65 -9.73
N ARG A 262 16.21 -20.90 -8.45
CA ARG A 262 15.51 -20.26 -7.34
C ARG A 262 15.95 -18.79 -7.21
N ILE A 263 15.03 -17.86 -7.49
CA ILE A 263 15.33 -16.42 -7.44
C ILE A 263 14.99 -15.79 -6.09
N ALA A 264 14.07 -16.39 -5.31
CA ALA A 264 13.75 -15.91 -3.97
C ALA A 264 13.16 -17.00 -3.05
N GLU A 265 13.59 -16.99 -1.79
CA GLU A 265 13.02 -17.80 -0.71
C GLU A 265 11.99 -17.02 0.10
N LYS A 266 11.03 -17.75 0.72
CA LYS A 266 9.89 -17.19 1.45
C LYS A 266 9.14 -16.16 0.62
N ALA A 267 8.98 -16.45 -0.66
CA ALA A 267 8.44 -15.56 -1.67
C ALA A 267 7.30 -16.23 -2.44
N SER A 268 6.31 -15.44 -2.86
CA SER A 268 5.14 -15.93 -3.60
C SER A 268 4.58 -14.87 -4.54
N MET A 269 3.60 -15.23 -5.35
CA MET A 269 2.90 -14.33 -6.29
C MET A 269 3.86 -13.63 -7.26
N PRO A 270 4.69 -14.38 -7.99
CA PRO A 270 5.64 -13.78 -8.90
C PRO A 270 4.92 -13.32 -10.18
N PHE A 271 5.36 -12.20 -10.76
CA PHE A 271 4.87 -11.65 -12.01
C PHE A 271 6.00 -10.99 -12.79
N TYR A 272 5.99 -11.10 -14.11
CA TYR A 272 6.87 -10.32 -14.97
C TYR A 272 6.39 -8.85 -15.04
N LEU A 273 7.32 -7.91 -14.86
CA LEU A 273 7.09 -6.50 -15.14
C LEU A 273 7.12 -6.28 -16.67
N PRO A 274 6.13 -5.56 -17.23
CA PRO A 274 6.11 -5.24 -18.65
C PRO A 274 7.40 -4.52 -19.08
N ALA A 275 7.98 -4.92 -20.21
CA ALA A 275 9.14 -4.30 -20.88
C ALA A 275 10.55 -4.53 -20.28
N SER A 276 10.71 -5.01 -19.04
CA SER A 276 12.05 -5.18 -18.44
C SER A 276 12.52 -6.61 -18.20
N ASN A 277 11.65 -7.62 -18.38
CA ASN A 277 11.86 -9.01 -17.94
C ASN A 277 12.14 -9.16 -16.43
N ASP A 278 12.07 -8.07 -15.65
CA ASP A 278 12.22 -8.15 -14.20
C ASP A 278 11.01 -8.86 -13.60
N VAL A 279 11.22 -9.51 -12.46
CA VAL A 279 10.17 -10.27 -11.78
C VAL A 279 9.83 -9.58 -10.47
N ILE A 280 8.58 -9.13 -10.32
CA ILE A 280 8.06 -8.66 -9.04
C ILE A 280 7.39 -9.80 -8.30
N PHE A 281 7.64 -9.92 -7.00
CA PHE A 281 7.04 -10.93 -6.13
C PHE A 281 6.87 -10.39 -4.72
N VAL A 282 6.14 -11.13 -3.89
CA VAL A 282 5.92 -10.81 -2.49
C VAL A 282 6.85 -11.67 -1.67
N LYS A 283 7.75 -11.06 -0.89
CA LYS A 283 8.66 -11.77 0.01
C LYS A 283 8.35 -11.44 1.46
N GLU A 284 8.38 -12.46 2.30
CA GLU A 284 8.31 -12.32 3.75
C GLU A 284 9.73 -12.11 4.31
N ASP A 285 9.93 -11.03 5.07
CA ASP A 285 11.22 -10.75 5.71
C ASP A 285 11.44 -11.60 6.97
N GLU A 286 12.56 -11.38 7.67
CA GLU A 286 12.89 -12.12 8.90
C GLU A 286 11.90 -11.88 10.05
N GLU A 287 11.14 -10.78 10.01
CA GLU A 287 10.13 -10.40 11.00
C GLU A 287 8.72 -10.89 10.64
N GLY A 288 8.55 -11.55 9.49
CA GLY A 288 7.24 -12.01 9.01
C GLY A 288 6.44 -10.95 8.25
N VAL A 289 7.04 -9.79 7.92
CA VAL A 289 6.38 -8.73 7.16
C VAL A 289 6.52 -9.01 5.66
N ARG A 290 5.39 -8.98 4.96
CA ARG A 290 5.34 -9.21 3.51
C ARG A 290 5.44 -7.90 2.76
N ASP A 291 6.40 -7.80 1.85
CA ASP A 291 6.57 -6.63 0.98
C ASP A 291 6.85 -7.05 -0.46
N PHE A 292 6.74 -6.09 -1.40
CA PHE A 292 7.05 -6.32 -2.80
C PHE A 292 8.55 -6.18 -3.05
N TYR A 293 9.10 -7.14 -3.76
CA TYR A 293 10.49 -7.15 -4.21
C TYR A 293 10.53 -7.36 -5.72
N VAL A 294 11.53 -6.78 -6.37
CA VAL A 294 11.83 -7.00 -7.77
C VAL A 294 13.15 -7.75 -7.88
N TYR A 295 13.12 -8.90 -8.54
CA TYR A 295 14.31 -9.54 -9.08
C TYR A 295 14.63 -8.91 -10.43
N GLN A 296 15.75 -8.20 -10.46
CA GLN A 296 16.26 -7.53 -11.64
C GLN A 296 16.99 -8.56 -12.50
N ALA A 297 16.39 -8.93 -13.63
CA ALA A 297 16.88 -10.05 -14.43
C ALA A 297 18.29 -9.78 -14.99
N ARG A 298 18.63 -8.50 -15.23
CA ARG A 298 19.92 -8.07 -15.79
C ARG A 298 21.10 -8.32 -14.87
N ASP A 299 20.90 -8.19 -13.57
CA ASP A 299 21.95 -8.19 -12.56
C ASP A 299 21.77 -9.28 -11.50
N GLY A 300 20.71 -10.07 -11.60
CA GLY A 300 20.44 -11.22 -10.72
C GLY A 300 20.18 -10.81 -9.27
N LYS A 301 19.83 -9.55 -9.03
CA LYS A 301 19.64 -8.99 -7.70
C LYS A 301 18.17 -8.84 -7.36
N THR A 302 17.83 -9.22 -6.14
CA THR A 302 16.54 -8.89 -5.54
C THR A 302 16.65 -7.58 -4.78
N VAL A 303 15.89 -6.58 -5.20
CA VAL A 303 15.75 -5.29 -4.50
C VAL A 303 14.30 -5.08 -4.08
N LYS A 304 14.06 -4.22 -3.10
CA LYS A 304 12.70 -3.85 -2.71
C LYS A 304 12.05 -3.07 -3.85
N ALA A 305 10.81 -3.41 -4.21
CA ALA A 305 10.11 -2.79 -5.34
C ALA A 305 9.78 -1.32 -5.05
N ASP A 306 9.96 -0.46 -6.04
CA ASP A 306 9.49 0.93 -5.95
C ASP A 306 7.98 1.04 -6.26
N THR A 307 7.40 2.20 -5.94
CA THR A 307 5.96 2.45 -6.13
C THR A 307 5.53 2.29 -7.60
N SER A 308 6.36 2.65 -8.56
CA SER A 308 6.02 2.58 -9.98
C SER A 308 5.96 1.13 -10.47
N GLN A 309 6.88 0.29 -10.02
CA GLN A 309 6.92 -1.15 -10.27
C GLN A 309 5.71 -1.85 -9.65
N ILE A 310 5.38 -1.52 -8.40
CA ILE A 310 4.18 -2.04 -7.72
C ILE A 310 2.91 -1.65 -8.48
N VAL A 311 2.78 -0.39 -8.93
CA VAL A 311 1.62 0.05 -9.72
C VAL A 311 1.54 -0.67 -11.07
N SER A 312 2.67 -0.91 -11.73
CA SER A 312 2.72 -1.66 -12.99
C SER A 312 2.28 -3.12 -12.80
N ALA A 313 2.71 -3.75 -11.71
CA ALA A 313 2.29 -5.08 -11.31
C ALA A 313 0.78 -5.13 -11.00
N ILE A 314 0.27 -4.20 -10.19
CA ILE A 314 -1.16 -4.16 -9.83
C ILE A 314 -2.05 -3.99 -11.07
N ARG A 315 -1.59 -3.27 -12.11
CA ARG A 315 -2.32 -3.12 -13.37
C ARG A 315 -2.39 -4.40 -14.20
N THR A 316 -1.45 -5.33 -14.01
CA THR A 316 -1.33 -6.57 -14.80
C THR A 316 -1.89 -7.80 -14.09
N VAL A 317 -2.03 -7.77 -12.76
CA VAL A 317 -2.58 -8.89 -11.97
C VAL A 317 -4.12 -8.92 -12.00
N PRO A 318 -4.76 -10.05 -12.37
CA PRO A 318 -6.20 -10.23 -12.19
C PRO A 318 -6.59 -10.11 -10.70
N TYR A 319 -7.50 -9.17 -10.40
CA TYR A 319 -7.92 -8.78 -9.03
C TYR A 319 -8.29 -9.96 -8.10
N THR A 320 -8.76 -11.08 -8.65
CA THR A 320 -9.10 -12.30 -7.90
C THR A 320 -7.90 -12.92 -7.20
N SER A 321 -6.69 -12.78 -7.74
CA SER A 321 -5.45 -13.36 -7.19
C SER A 321 -4.87 -12.55 -6.03
N LEU A 322 -5.11 -11.23 -5.98
CA LEU A 322 -4.70 -10.35 -4.88
C LEU A 322 -5.61 -10.51 -3.64
N LYS A 323 -6.89 -10.87 -3.84
CA LYS A 323 -7.91 -10.89 -2.78
C LYS A 323 -7.81 -12.06 -1.79
N SER A 324 -7.25 -13.21 -2.19
CA SER A 324 -7.27 -14.42 -1.35
C SER A 324 -6.11 -14.51 -0.34
N LYS A 325 -4.98 -13.81 -0.55
CA LYS A 325 -3.78 -13.95 0.30
C LYS A 325 -3.37 -12.69 1.09
N TYR A 326 -3.86 -11.49 0.74
CA TYR A 326 -3.48 -10.24 1.43
C TYR A 326 -4.30 -9.90 2.69
N MET A 327 -5.31 -10.70 3.04
CA MET A 327 -6.21 -10.39 4.16
C MET A 327 -6.34 -11.52 5.19
N THR A 328 -5.33 -12.36 5.35
CA THR A 328 -5.32 -13.35 6.45
C THR A 328 -5.08 -12.64 7.78
N ILE A 329 -6.14 -12.62 8.58
CA ILE A 329 -6.32 -12.00 9.90
C ILE A 329 -5.47 -12.76 10.94
N GLY A 330 -4.15 -12.66 10.86
CA GLY A 330 -3.24 -13.22 11.88
C GLY A 330 -3.03 -12.29 13.08
N ALA A 331 -3.22 -10.97 12.88
CA ALA A 331 -2.85 -9.93 13.85
C ALA A 331 -3.86 -9.71 15.00
N PHE A 332 -5.05 -10.30 14.95
CA PHE A 332 -6.10 -10.13 15.97
C PHE A 332 -6.11 -11.24 17.04
N ARG A 333 -5.22 -12.24 16.96
CA ARG A 333 -5.09 -13.27 18.00
C ARG A 333 -4.48 -12.68 19.26
N ARG A 334 -5.30 -12.50 20.30
CA ARG A 334 -4.98 -12.32 21.74
C ARG A 334 -3.52 -11.98 22.08
N GLY A 335 -2.96 -10.95 21.44
CA GLY A 335 -1.79 -10.27 21.96
C GLY A 335 -2.24 -9.51 23.18
N SER A 336 -1.43 -9.50 24.25
CA SER A 336 -1.62 -8.56 25.36
C SER A 336 -1.87 -7.18 24.77
N ALA A 337 -2.93 -6.50 25.21
CA ALA A 337 -3.15 -5.10 24.88
C ALA A 337 -1.81 -4.38 25.07
N PRO A 338 -1.35 -3.57 24.10
CA PRO A 338 -0.10 -2.86 24.24
C PRO A 338 -0.11 -2.17 25.60
N ASP A 339 0.93 -2.42 26.39
CA ASP A 339 1.04 -1.87 27.72
C ASP A 339 1.25 -0.36 27.59
N ILE A 340 0.14 0.36 27.57
CA ILE A 340 0.08 1.81 27.54
C ILE A 340 0.06 2.34 28.99
N SER A 341 0.26 1.47 30.00
CA SER A 341 0.39 1.92 31.38
C SER A 341 1.77 2.55 31.60
N GLY A 342 1.79 3.89 31.60
CA GLY A 342 2.99 4.67 31.94
C GLY A 342 3.14 5.97 31.15
N THR A 343 4.14 6.77 31.50
CA THR A 343 4.55 8.01 30.81
C THR A 343 5.22 7.75 29.45
N LYS A 344 5.08 6.55 28.89
CA LYS A 344 5.74 6.18 27.64
C LYS A 344 5.10 6.96 26.50
N THR A 345 5.94 7.61 25.70
CA THR A 345 5.46 8.33 24.52
C THR A 345 5.06 7.29 23.47
N ILE A 346 3.89 7.45 22.86
CA ILE A 346 3.34 6.50 21.90
C ILE A 346 3.51 7.08 20.50
N THR A 347 4.02 6.30 19.55
CA THR A 347 4.13 6.74 18.16
C THR A 347 2.78 6.68 17.45
N TYR A 348 2.61 7.47 16.39
CA TYR A 348 1.39 7.41 15.56
C TYR A 348 1.08 5.99 15.04
N SER A 349 2.08 5.20 14.65
CA SER A 349 1.91 3.79 14.28
C SER A 349 1.40 2.92 15.41
N GLU A 350 1.90 3.14 16.64
CA GLU A 350 1.44 2.41 17.82
C GLU A 350 -0.02 2.76 18.13
N ILE A 351 -0.44 4.02 18.01
CA ILE A 351 -1.85 4.42 18.17
C ILE A 351 -2.76 3.70 17.19
N ILE A 352 -2.41 3.71 15.90
CA ILE A 352 -3.22 3.02 14.88
C ILE A 352 -3.28 1.52 15.17
N SER A 353 -2.14 0.89 15.47
CA SER A 353 -2.09 -0.55 15.76
C SER A 353 -2.85 -0.93 17.03
N SER A 354 -2.78 -0.10 18.07
CA SER A 354 -3.49 -0.28 19.34
C SER A 354 -4.98 -0.11 19.14
N GLY A 355 -5.37 0.94 18.40
CA GLY A 355 -6.75 1.24 18.08
C GLY A 355 -7.43 0.17 17.24
N LEU A 356 -6.73 -0.37 16.25
CA LEU A 356 -7.24 -1.51 15.47
C LEU A 356 -7.49 -2.74 16.33
N ARG A 357 -6.70 -2.96 17.39
CA ARG A 357 -6.86 -4.12 18.30
C ARG A 357 -7.86 -3.87 19.42
N GLY A 358 -7.97 -2.64 19.91
CA GLY A 358 -8.71 -2.27 21.12
C GLY A 358 -10.08 -1.65 20.86
N SER A 359 -10.36 -1.15 19.66
CA SER A 359 -11.62 -0.48 19.34
C SER A 359 -12.82 -1.41 19.57
N PRO A 360 -13.78 -1.04 20.45
CA PRO A 360 -14.97 -1.87 20.74
C PRO A 360 -15.83 -2.15 19.51
N GLU A 361 -15.92 -1.18 18.59
CA GLU A 361 -16.70 -1.30 17.36
C GLU A 361 -16.09 -2.33 16.41
N ILE A 362 -14.76 -2.29 16.24
CA ILE A 362 -14.02 -3.26 15.44
C ILE A 362 -14.17 -4.67 16.03
N LEU A 363 -14.03 -4.80 17.35
CA LEU A 363 -14.16 -6.09 18.05
C LEU A 363 -15.57 -6.67 17.93
N ARG A 364 -16.62 -5.85 18.07
CA ARG A 364 -18.01 -6.29 17.89
C ARG A 364 -18.22 -6.88 16.50
N ASP A 365 -17.88 -6.14 15.45
CA ASP A 365 -18.09 -6.58 14.07
C ASP A 365 -17.17 -7.76 13.69
N TYR A 366 -16.00 -7.88 14.32
CA TYR A 366 -15.14 -9.07 14.22
C TYR A 366 -15.82 -10.32 14.82
N TYR A 367 -16.42 -10.21 16.01
CA TYR A 367 -17.16 -11.34 16.60
C TYR A 367 -18.42 -11.71 15.80
N GLU A 368 -19.08 -10.74 15.16
CA GLU A 368 -20.16 -11.03 14.21
C GLU A 368 -19.65 -11.82 12.99
N TYR A 369 -18.48 -11.46 12.46
CA TYR A 369 -17.82 -12.22 11.40
C TYR A 369 -17.47 -13.66 11.83
N GLU A 370 -16.87 -13.84 13.02
CA GLU A 370 -16.58 -15.16 13.60
C GLU A 370 -17.87 -15.97 13.82
N SER A 371 -18.95 -15.34 14.29
CA SER A 371 -20.26 -16.00 14.43
C SER A 371 -20.80 -16.46 13.08
N SER A 372 -20.65 -15.67 12.02
CA SER A 372 -21.05 -16.06 10.67
C SER A 372 -20.21 -17.22 10.13
N MET A 373 -18.91 -17.27 10.46
CA MET A 373 -18.05 -18.40 10.12
C MET A 373 -18.46 -19.67 10.87
N ALA A 374 -18.77 -19.54 12.17
CA ALA A 374 -19.27 -20.66 12.98
C ALA A 374 -20.58 -21.24 12.40
N ARG A 375 -21.53 -20.40 11.98
CA ARG A 375 -22.75 -20.86 11.28
C ARG A 375 -22.47 -21.57 9.97
N THR A 376 -21.51 -21.06 9.19
CA THR A 376 -21.10 -21.72 7.93
C THR A 376 -20.53 -23.12 8.19
N VAL A 377 -19.77 -23.27 9.28
CA VAL A 377 -19.21 -24.56 9.71
C VAL A 377 -20.30 -25.47 10.28
N GLU A 378 -21.22 -24.96 11.09
CA GLU A 378 -22.38 -25.68 11.61
C GLU A 378 -23.24 -26.24 10.47
N ASN A 379 -23.58 -25.41 9.48
CA ASN A 379 -24.36 -25.82 8.31
C ASN A 379 -23.59 -26.77 7.37
N LEU A 380 -22.25 -26.77 7.42
CA LEU A 380 -21.43 -27.79 6.77
C LEU A 380 -21.46 -29.12 7.52
N TYR A 381 -21.43 -29.11 8.86
CA TYR A 381 -21.58 -30.31 9.68
C TYR A 381 -22.95 -30.95 9.52
N ASP A 382 -24.00 -30.14 9.38
CA ASP A 382 -25.35 -30.62 9.05
C ASP A 382 -25.42 -31.38 7.72
N GLN A 383 -24.42 -31.25 6.83
CA GLN A 383 -24.33 -32.05 5.59
C GLN A 383 -23.74 -33.44 5.82
N GLY A 384 -23.05 -33.65 6.94
CA GLY A 384 -22.39 -34.91 7.29
C GLY A 384 -23.37 -35.99 7.74
N PRO A 385 -22.87 -37.24 7.87
CA PRO A 385 -23.60 -38.29 8.56
C PRO A 385 -23.70 -37.98 10.06
N ASP A 386 -24.90 -38.00 10.61
CA ASP A 386 -25.15 -37.82 12.04
C ASP A 386 -24.95 -39.15 12.77
N ALA A 387 -23.80 -39.33 13.39
CA ALA A 387 -23.56 -40.46 14.28
C ALA A 387 -24.11 -40.16 15.68
N PHE A 388 -24.87 -41.09 16.25
CA PHE A 388 -25.43 -40.97 17.59
C PHE A 388 -25.20 -42.24 18.40
N PHE A 389 -25.03 -42.05 19.71
CA PHE A 389 -25.10 -43.13 20.69
C PHE A 389 -26.21 -42.78 21.67
N SER A 390 -27.15 -43.69 21.83
CA SER A 390 -28.29 -43.54 22.72
C SER A 390 -28.48 -44.79 23.55
N SER A 391 -28.92 -44.59 24.79
CA SER A 391 -29.38 -45.67 25.65
C SER A 391 -30.84 -45.42 26.00
N TYR A 392 -31.72 -46.36 25.68
CA TYR A 392 -33.12 -46.29 26.03
C TYR A 392 -33.42 -47.33 27.09
N TYR A 393 -33.90 -46.87 28.24
CA TYR A 393 -34.46 -47.73 29.26
C TYR A 393 -35.99 -47.69 29.11
N LEU A 394 -36.56 -48.80 28.67
CA LEU A 394 -37.99 -48.95 28.49
C LEU A 394 -38.51 -49.84 29.63
N ALA A 395 -39.38 -49.29 30.48
CA ALA A 395 -40.17 -50.06 31.43
C ALA A 395 -41.61 -50.07 30.89
N ASP A 396 -41.88 -51.00 29.99
CA ASP A 396 -43.22 -51.13 29.39
C ASP A 396 -44.13 -51.95 30.30
N ASN A 397 -45.31 -51.41 30.59
CA ASN A 397 -46.43 -52.13 31.19
C ASN A 397 -47.40 -52.51 30.07
N TYR A 398 -47.23 -53.68 29.45
CA TYR A 398 -48.19 -54.15 28.45
C TYR A 398 -49.53 -54.50 29.13
N ILE A 399 -50.62 -53.86 28.69
CA ILE A 399 -51.99 -54.31 28.97
C ILE A 399 -52.45 -55.12 27.75
N PHE A 400 -52.40 -56.45 27.85
CA PHE A 400 -52.94 -57.31 26.80
C PHE A 400 -54.47 -57.24 26.81
N LEU A 401 -55.07 -56.60 25.80
CA LEU A 401 -56.52 -56.65 25.59
C LEU A 401 -56.90 -57.99 24.96
N LYS A 402 -57.77 -58.73 25.65
CA LYS A 402 -58.36 -60.02 25.23
C LYS A 402 -58.83 -59.96 23.78
N LYS A 403 -58.34 -60.84 22.90
CA LYS A 403 -58.90 -60.99 21.54
C LYS A 403 -60.38 -61.43 21.61
N PRO A 404 -61.23 -61.04 20.65
CA PRO A 404 -62.60 -61.56 20.53
C PRO A 404 -62.56 -63.08 20.34
N ASP A 405 -63.46 -63.78 21.03
CA ASP A 405 -63.50 -65.24 21.16
C ASP A 405 -63.43 -65.97 19.79
N GLY A 406 -62.46 -66.87 19.60
CA GLY A 406 -62.49 -67.78 18.45
C GLY A 406 -61.19 -68.51 18.04
N GLU A 407 -60.00 -67.99 18.36
CA GLU A 407 -58.75 -68.64 17.92
C GLU A 407 -57.96 -69.19 19.11
N SER A 408 -58.21 -70.46 19.43
CA SER A 408 -57.43 -71.23 20.38
C SER A 408 -56.17 -71.78 19.70
N ARG A 409 -55.04 -71.09 19.88
CA ARG A 409 -53.68 -71.64 20.05
C ARG A 409 -52.68 -70.49 19.93
N ASP A 410 -52.48 -69.80 21.04
CA ASP A 410 -51.17 -69.72 21.68
C ASP A 410 -51.34 -69.06 23.05
N ASN A 411 -50.69 -69.63 24.06
CA ASN A 411 -50.79 -69.23 25.45
C ASN A 411 -50.27 -67.80 25.65
N VAL A 412 -51.19 -66.83 25.67
CA VAL A 412 -50.95 -65.53 26.31
C VAL A 412 -51.79 -65.52 27.58
N GLY A 413 -51.17 -65.98 28.67
CA GLY A 413 -51.71 -65.84 30.02
C GLY A 413 -51.45 -64.44 30.56
N ASP A 414 -52.35 -63.97 31.42
CA ASP A 414 -52.27 -62.71 32.17
C ASP A 414 -50.99 -62.63 33.01
N VAL A 415 -49.94 -62.01 32.46
CA VAL A 415 -48.79 -61.56 33.24
C VAL A 415 -48.60 -60.08 32.91
N ILE A 416 -48.88 -59.20 33.88
CA ILE A 416 -48.26 -57.87 33.90
C ILE A 416 -46.78 -58.13 34.18
N SER A 417 -46.03 -58.43 33.15
CA SER A 417 -44.58 -58.53 33.27
C SER A 417 -44.05 -57.11 33.10
N MET A 418 -43.58 -56.51 34.18
CA MET A 418 -42.70 -55.34 34.08
C MET A 418 -41.37 -55.84 33.52
N GLU A 419 -41.28 -55.91 32.20
CA GLU A 419 -40.03 -56.20 31.54
C GLU A 419 -39.25 -54.89 31.39
N ASN A 420 -38.22 -54.78 32.21
CA ASN A 420 -37.25 -53.70 32.13
C ASN A 420 -36.28 -54.03 31.00
N PHE A 421 -36.40 -53.31 29.90
CA PHE A 421 -35.54 -53.49 28.74
C PHE A 421 -34.57 -52.31 28.62
N LEU A 422 -33.26 -52.61 28.62
CA LEU A 422 -32.24 -51.63 28.30
C LEU A 422 -31.76 -51.86 26.86
N ARG A 423 -31.97 -50.87 25.99
CA ARG A 423 -31.35 -50.80 24.66
C ARG A 423 -30.15 -49.88 24.72
N LEU A 424 -29.00 -50.39 24.30
CA LEU A 424 -27.87 -49.57 23.90
C LEU A 424 -27.84 -49.54 22.37
N THR A 425 -27.98 -48.36 21.78
CA THR A 425 -28.02 -48.17 20.34
C THR A 425 -26.95 -47.19 19.90
N GLY A 426 -26.15 -47.59 18.91
CA GLY A 426 -25.26 -46.71 18.16
C GLY A 426 -25.71 -46.70 16.72
N GLY A 427 -25.94 -45.52 16.15
CA GLY A 427 -26.40 -45.42 14.78
C GLY A 427 -25.75 -44.26 14.04
N MET A 428 -25.94 -44.27 12.72
CA MET A 428 -25.71 -43.12 11.89
C MET A 428 -26.93 -42.86 11.02
N THR A 429 -27.30 -41.60 10.88
CA THR A 429 -28.28 -41.15 9.89
C THR A 429 -27.55 -40.40 8.81
N VAL A 430 -27.67 -40.87 7.57
CA VAL A 430 -27.07 -40.24 6.40
C VAL A 430 -28.20 -39.73 5.51
N PRO A 431 -28.29 -38.41 5.26
CA PRO A 431 -29.23 -37.89 4.28
C PRO A 431 -28.82 -38.36 2.87
N VAL A 432 -29.62 -39.23 2.26
CA VAL A 432 -29.47 -39.67 0.87
C VAL A 432 -30.07 -38.63 -0.06
N ILE A 433 -29.32 -37.60 -0.41
CA ILE A 433 -29.08 -37.09 -1.79
C ILE A 433 -30.27 -36.96 -2.77
N PRO A 434 -31.42 -36.37 -2.38
CA PRO A 434 -31.91 -35.22 -3.17
C PRO A 434 -31.80 -33.86 -2.49
N ASN A 435 -31.33 -33.77 -1.23
CA ASN A 435 -31.29 -32.51 -0.48
C ASN A 435 -29.95 -31.75 -0.53
N VAL A 436 -28.97 -32.28 -1.28
CA VAL A 436 -27.69 -31.60 -1.59
C VAL A 436 -27.86 -30.22 -2.25
N PRO A 437 -28.84 -29.94 -3.14
CA PRO A 437 -28.96 -28.61 -3.75
C PRO A 437 -29.29 -27.57 -2.69
N LEU A 438 -30.30 -27.87 -1.87
CA LEU A 438 -30.75 -26.94 -0.85
C LEU A 438 -29.62 -26.67 0.15
N LYS A 439 -29.00 -27.72 0.69
CA LYS A 439 -27.89 -27.56 1.64
C LYS A 439 -26.66 -26.88 1.04
N LEU A 440 -26.37 -27.09 -0.26
CA LEU A 440 -25.29 -26.36 -0.95
C LEU A 440 -25.61 -24.89 -1.14
N ALA A 441 -26.88 -24.52 -1.38
CA ALA A 441 -27.27 -23.12 -1.42
C ALA A 441 -27.35 -22.48 -0.05
N GLU A 442 -27.78 -23.19 0.99
CA GLU A 442 -27.69 -22.74 2.39
C GLU A 442 -26.22 -22.47 2.72
N TYR A 443 -25.34 -23.43 2.45
CA TYR A 443 -23.89 -23.24 2.60
C TYR A 443 -23.35 -22.07 1.76
N ALA A 444 -23.78 -21.91 0.51
CA ALA A 444 -23.37 -20.78 -0.31
C ALA A 444 -23.90 -19.45 0.24
N GLN A 445 -25.15 -19.41 0.72
CA GLN A 445 -25.76 -18.26 1.38
C GLN A 445 -24.98 -17.90 2.64
N ASP A 446 -24.61 -18.88 3.47
CA ASP A 446 -23.83 -18.65 4.69
C ASP A 446 -22.43 -18.18 4.36
N ARG A 447 -21.79 -18.77 3.35
CA ARG A 447 -20.48 -18.33 2.87
C ARG A 447 -20.52 -16.90 2.34
N TYR A 448 -21.55 -16.54 1.58
CA TYR A 448 -21.75 -15.16 1.14
C TYR A 448 -22.14 -14.23 2.29
N GLY A 449 -22.87 -14.72 3.28
CA GLY A 449 -23.17 -14.05 4.55
C GLY A 449 -21.90 -13.78 5.36
N GLN A 450 -20.97 -14.74 5.40
CA GLN A 450 -19.67 -14.63 6.01
C GLN A 450 -18.82 -13.57 5.30
N GLU A 451 -18.76 -13.56 3.97
CA GLU A 451 -18.09 -12.49 3.23
C GLU A 451 -18.75 -11.12 3.44
N ALA A 452 -20.09 -11.07 3.54
CA ALA A 452 -20.81 -9.84 3.86
C ALA A 452 -20.48 -9.34 5.28
N ALA A 453 -20.42 -10.22 6.28
CA ALA A 453 -19.99 -9.90 7.64
C ALA A 453 -18.52 -9.44 7.68
N ARG A 454 -17.64 -10.07 6.88
CA ARG A 454 -16.25 -9.65 6.71
C ARG A 454 -16.15 -8.24 6.17
N LEU A 455 -16.96 -7.90 5.18
CA LEU A 455 -16.99 -6.56 4.59
C LEU A 455 -17.61 -5.52 5.52
N GLN A 456 -18.57 -5.92 6.35
CA GLN A 456 -19.06 -5.08 7.44
C GLN A 456 -17.94 -4.78 8.46
N PHE A 457 -17.19 -5.78 8.88
CA PHE A 457 -15.99 -5.59 9.70
C PHE A 457 -14.98 -4.64 9.05
N LEU A 458 -14.69 -4.81 7.76
CA LEU A 458 -13.75 -3.93 7.03
C LEU A 458 -14.27 -2.50 6.87
N LYS A 459 -15.59 -2.30 6.76
CA LYS A 459 -16.21 -0.98 6.81
C LYS A 459 -15.90 -0.30 8.13
N THR A 460 -16.12 -1.01 9.24
CA THR A 460 -15.89 -0.49 10.59
C THR A 460 -14.42 -0.19 10.82
N VAL A 461 -13.51 -1.03 10.33
CA VAL A 461 -12.07 -0.73 10.31
C VAL A 461 -11.77 0.54 9.51
N ASN A 462 -12.34 0.70 8.31
CA ASN A 462 -12.14 1.88 7.47
C ASN A 462 -12.63 3.17 8.13
N THR A 463 -13.81 3.14 8.77
CA THR A 463 -14.37 4.27 9.51
C THR A 463 -13.53 4.58 10.75
N ALA A 464 -13.15 3.56 11.53
CA ALA A 464 -12.32 3.73 12.70
C ALA A 464 -10.96 4.35 12.34
N LEU A 465 -10.30 3.89 11.27
CA LEU A 465 -9.05 4.49 10.78
C LEU A 465 -9.24 5.96 10.37
N GLY A 466 -10.34 6.30 9.71
CA GLY A 466 -10.68 7.70 9.40
C GLY A 466 -10.81 8.55 10.67
N ASN A 467 -11.47 8.03 11.70
CA ASN A 467 -11.65 8.69 12.98
C ASN A 467 -10.33 8.82 13.75
N PHE A 468 -9.51 7.76 13.81
CA PHE A 468 -8.17 7.81 14.42
C PHE A 468 -7.30 8.87 13.78
N ASN A 469 -7.27 8.93 12.45
CA ASN A 469 -6.49 9.93 11.73
C ASN A 469 -6.97 11.33 12.09
N SER A 470 -8.28 11.60 11.98
CA SER A 470 -8.86 12.89 12.34
C SER A 470 -8.49 13.29 13.78
N SER A 471 -8.63 12.38 14.74
CA SER A 471 -8.36 12.66 16.15
C SER A 471 -6.88 12.83 16.46
N CYS A 472 -5.99 12.10 15.78
CA CYS A 472 -4.55 12.31 15.90
C CYS A 472 -4.15 13.69 15.37
N PHE A 473 -4.70 14.13 14.24
CA PHE A 473 -4.42 15.47 13.72
C PHE A 473 -5.02 16.58 14.60
N GLU A 474 -6.22 16.39 15.14
CA GLU A 474 -6.81 17.29 16.16
C GLU A 474 -5.91 17.37 17.41
N TYR A 475 -5.35 16.25 17.87
CA TYR A 475 -4.38 16.24 18.97
C TYR A 475 -3.13 17.08 18.63
N ILE A 476 -2.50 16.84 17.47
CA ILE A 476 -1.29 17.58 17.04
C ILE A 476 -1.58 19.08 16.94
N LEU A 477 -2.74 19.44 16.38
CA LEU A 477 -3.20 20.81 16.27
C LEU A 477 -3.21 21.50 17.63
N TRP A 478 -3.90 20.90 18.58
CA TRP A 478 -4.13 21.53 19.88
C TRP A 478 -2.84 21.57 20.69
N GLU A 479 -2.02 20.53 20.66
CA GLU A 479 -0.71 20.52 21.29
C GLU A 479 0.17 21.69 20.77
N ASN A 480 0.22 21.90 19.46
CA ASN A 480 0.97 23.01 18.86
C ASN A 480 0.34 24.39 19.09
N SER A 481 -0.98 24.43 19.22
CA SER A 481 -1.71 25.69 19.45
C SER A 481 -1.56 26.17 20.89
N ILE A 482 -1.56 25.25 21.88
CA ILE A 482 -1.41 25.56 23.30
C ILE A 482 -0.11 26.31 23.58
N GLU A 483 1.01 25.88 22.97
CA GLU A 483 2.30 26.57 23.12
C GLU A 483 2.23 28.01 22.62
N LYS A 484 1.60 28.23 21.46
CA LYS A 484 1.43 29.58 20.88
C LYS A 484 0.44 30.44 21.67
N TYR A 485 -0.63 29.85 22.18
CA TYR A 485 -1.57 30.55 23.08
C TYR A 485 -0.88 30.92 24.40
N SER A 486 -0.08 30.03 24.98
CA SER A 486 0.73 30.32 26.18
C SER A 486 1.67 31.50 25.94
N ARG A 487 2.39 31.50 24.80
CA ARG A 487 3.25 32.61 24.41
C ARG A 487 2.47 33.92 24.23
N THR A 488 1.26 33.85 23.66
CA THR A 488 0.38 35.02 23.52
C THR A 488 -0.01 35.60 24.88
N VAL A 489 -0.34 34.73 25.86
CA VAL A 489 -0.66 35.13 27.24
C VAL A 489 0.54 35.79 27.91
N GLU A 490 1.75 35.23 27.76
CA GLU A 490 2.98 35.79 28.32
C GLU A 490 3.26 37.21 27.81
N ILE A 491 3.14 37.44 26.50
CA ILE A 491 3.36 38.76 25.88
C ILE A 491 2.30 39.76 26.36
N ALA A 492 1.03 39.35 26.36
CA ALA A 492 -0.07 40.20 26.81
C ALA A 492 0.06 40.56 28.31
N LEU A 493 0.50 39.61 29.15
CA LEU A 493 0.79 39.85 30.56
C LEU A 493 1.96 40.83 30.74
N GLY A 494 3.05 40.64 29.98
CA GLY A 494 4.19 41.55 30.01
C GLY A 494 3.81 42.99 29.65
N LYS A 495 2.96 43.16 28.62
CA LYS A 495 2.39 44.45 28.20
C LYS A 495 1.52 45.08 29.28
N TYR A 496 0.64 44.29 29.92
CA TYR A 496 -0.19 44.74 31.03
C TYR A 496 0.66 45.23 32.21
N GLU A 497 1.64 44.44 32.65
CA GLU A 497 2.52 44.79 33.77
C GLU A 497 3.34 46.05 33.49
N LYS A 498 3.88 46.18 32.27
CA LYS A 498 4.59 47.37 31.81
C LYS A 498 3.75 48.64 31.93
N PHE A 499 2.50 48.61 31.45
CA PHE A 499 1.60 49.77 31.58
C PHE A 499 1.11 49.98 33.02
N ARG A 500 0.94 48.92 33.81
CA ARG A 500 0.59 49.03 35.23
C ARG A 500 1.69 49.76 36.01
N ILE A 501 2.95 49.39 35.81
CA ILE A 501 4.12 50.04 36.43
C ILE A 501 4.23 51.51 35.99
N GLN A 502 4.02 51.81 34.71
CA GLN A 502 4.00 53.20 34.22
C GLN A 502 2.85 54.00 34.86
N ARG A 503 1.66 53.43 35.03
CA ARG A 503 0.57 54.10 35.76
C ARG A 503 0.95 54.38 37.21
N GLU A 504 1.57 53.42 37.90
CA GLU A 504 2.05 53.57 39.28
C GLU A 504 3.16 54.61 39.41
N ALA A 505 3.98 54.79 38.36
CA ALA A 505 4.98 55.87 38.28
C ALA A 505 4.39 57.26 37.95
N GLY A 506 3.07 57.38 37.82
CA GLY A 506 2.37 58.66 37.64
C GLY A 506 2.10 59.06 36.18
N TYR A 507 2.35 58.19 35.20
CA TYR A 507 1.99 58.46 33.80
C TYR A 507 0.47 58.35 33.60
N ASN A 508 -0.16 59.33 32.92
CA ASN A 508 -1.60 59.32 32.65
C ASN A 508 -1.95 58.37 31.47
N ILE A 509 -1.97 57.08 31.74
CA ILE A 509 -2.17 56.01 30.73
C ILE A 509 -3.25 54.99 31.13
N ASN A 510 -4.26 55.41 31.89
CA ASN A 510 -5.33 54.52 32.40
C ASN A 510 -6.02 53.70 31.29
N GLU A 511 -6.28 54.32 30.14
CA GLU A 511 -6.90 53.64 28.99
C GLU A 511 -6.01 52.52 28.43
N ARG A 512 -4.68 52.71 28.40
CA ARG A 512 -3.73 51.69 27.93
C ARG A 512 -3.65 50.50 28.88
N VAL A 513 -3.70 50.76 30.19
CA VAL A 513 -3.76 49.69 31.20
C VAL A 513 -5.02 48.85 31.01
N LEU A 514 -6.19 49.49 30.90
CA LEU A 514 -7.45 48.79 30.69
C LEU A 514 -7.46 48.00 29.37
N PHE A 515 -6.90 48.57 28.29
CA PHE A 515 -6.77 47.87 27.01
C PHE A 515 -5.89 46.61 27.13
N ALA A 516 -4.71 46.73 27.75
CA ALA A 516 -3.81 45.60 27.94
C ALA A 516 -4.37 44.53 28.90
N GLU A 517 -5.14 44.94 29.92
CA GLU A 517 -5.87 44.02 30.80
C GLU A 517 -6.90 43.20 30.03
N ASN A 518 -7.69 43.85 29.16
CA ASN A 518 -8.66 43.18 28.30
C ASN A 518 -7.98 42.23 27.30
N GLU A 519 -6.84 42.64 26.73
CA GLU A 519 -6.04 41.81 25.82
C GLU A 519 -5.47 40.56 26.53
N PHE A 520 -4.95 40.73 27.76
CA PHE A 520 -4.49 39.63 28.61
C PHE A 520 -5.62 38.66 28.97
N ASN A 521 -6.76 39.17 29.44
CA ASN A 521 -7.92 38.34 29.80
C ASN A 521 -8.46 37.56 28.58
N ALA A 522 -8.49 38.20 27.41
CA ALA A 522 -8.89 37.53 26.16
C ALA A 522 -7.90 36.41 25.78
N ALA A 523 -6.59 36.66 25.83
CA ALA A 523 -5.57 35.66 25.56
C ALA A 523 -5.64 34.47 26.55
N GLN A 524 -5.87 34.75 27.84
CA GLN A 524 -6.01 33.72 28.87
C GLN A 524 -7.26 32.86 28.63
N SER A 525 -8.38 33.47 28.22
CA SER A 525 -9.59 32.74 27.87
C SER A 525 -9.38 31.84 26.65
N GLU A 526 -8.69 32.33 25.61
CA GLU A 526 -8.37 31.53 24.41
C GLU A 526 -7.44 30.34 24.74
N TYR A 527 -6.45 30.56 25.61
CA TYR A 527 -5.57 29.50 26.12
C TYR A 527 -6.35 28.42 26.87
N ASN A 528 -7.22 28.81 27.81
CA ASN A 528 -8.03 27.86 28.57
C ASN A 528 -8.94 27.03 27.66
N ASN A 529 -9.59 27.66 26.67
CA ASN A 529 -10.42 26.97 25.67
C ASN A 529 -9.60 25.97 24.83
N ALA A 530 -8.35 26.30 24.49
CA ALA A 530 -7.46 25.40 23.76
C ALA A 530 -7.05 24.20 24.62
N VAL A 531 -6.79 24.40 25.92
CA VAL A 531 -6.49 23.33 26.88
C VAL A 531 -7.68 22.38 27.05
N GLU A 532 -8.89 22.92 27.21
CA GLU A 532 -10.11 22.11 27.29
C GLU A 532 -10.33 21.29 26.01
N SER A 533 -10.11 21.90 24.84
CA SER A 533 -10.23 21.24 23.54
C SER A 533 -9.18 20.13 23.36
N PHE A 534 -7.96 20.34 23.83
CA PHE A 534 -6.90 19.33 23.83
C PHE A 534 -7.25 18.13 24.70
N ILE A 535 -7.72 18.38 25.92
CA ILE A 535 -8.20 17.36 26.85
C ILE A 535 -9.36 16.57 26.22
N GLY A 536 -10.33 17.26 25.60
CA GLY A 536 -11.43 16.64 24.85
C GLY A 536 -10.93 15.72 23.73
N CYS A 537 -9.89 16.12 23.01
CA CYS A 537 -9.27 15.29 21.97
C CYS A 537 -8.56 14.06 22.54
N GLN A 538 -7.88 14.19 23.69
CA GLN A 538 -7.29 13.04 24.38
C GLN A 538 -8.37 12.03 24.80
N TYR A 539 -9.50 12.49 25.36
CA TYR A 539 -10.62 11.60 25.71
C TYR A 539 -11.17 10.86 24.49
N LYS A 540 -11.37 11.56 23.38
CA LYS A 540 -11.83 10.95 22.12
C LYS A 540 -10.84 9.91 21.59
N LEU A 541 -9.53 10.14 21.71
CA LEU A 541 -8.52 9.15 21.36
C LEU A 541 -8.59 7.92 22.30
N TYR A 542 -8.76 8.11 23.60
CA TYR A 542 -8.92 6.99 24.55
C TYR A 542 -10.15 6.13 24.24
N GLU A 543 -11.27 6.76 23.92
CA GLU A 543 -12.51 6.08 23.51
C GLU A 543 -12.27 5.24 22.25
N LEU A 544 -11.66 5.83 21.22
CA LEU A 544 -11.34 5.11 19.98
C LEU A 544 -10.38 3.95 20.23
N LEU A 545 -9.40 4.12 21.12
CA LEU A 545 -8.45 3.08 21.50
C LEU A 545 -9.06 1.97 22.36
N GLY A 546 -10.28 2.14 22.88
CA GLY A 546 -10.92 1.19 23.81
C GLY A 546 -10.21 1.11 25.15
N LEU A 547 -9.57 2.19 25.58
CA LEU A 547 -8.82 2.26 26.83
C LEU A 547 -9.61 3.06 27.88
N ASN A 548 -9.55 2.60 29.13
CA ASN A 548 -9.93 3.44 30.26
C ASN A 548 -8.96 4.62 30.36
N ILE A 549 -9.35 5.72 31.02
CA ILE A 549 -8.54 6.94 31.12
C ILE A 549 -7.74 6.93 32.44
N PRO A 550 -6.46 6.51 32.48
CA PRO A 550 -5.66 6.69 33.68
C PRO A 550 -4.71 7.90 33.60
N HIS A 551 -4.24 8.32 32.40
CA HIS A 551 -3.11 9.26 32.28
C HIS A 551 -3.19 10.21 31.07
N PRO A 552 -2.43 11.32 31.03
CA PRO A 552 -2.29 12.15 29.83
C PRO A 552 -1.61 11.36 28.71
N LEU A 553 -2.22 11.33 27.52
CA LEU A 553 -1.63 10.70 26.34
C LEU A 553 -0.53 11.62 25.80
N LYS A 554 0.69 11.11 25.63
CA LYS A 554 1.77 11.84 24.95
C LYS A 554 2.13 11.12 23.65
N ILE A 555 1.91 11.78 22.53
CA ILE A 555 2.14 11.19 21.21
C ILE A 555 3.47 11.71 20.64
N GLU A 556 4.33 10.78 20.18
CA GLU A 556 5.58 11.12 19.53
C GLU A 556 5.36 11.28 18.03
N TYR A 557 5.81 12.41 17.50
CA TYR A 557 5.75 12.71 16.08
C TYR A 557 7.15 13.08 15.58
N PRO A 558 7.77 12.29 14.69
CA PRO A 558 8.92 12.75 13.93
C PRO A 558 8.52 13.98 13.12
N GLU A 559 9.16 15.12 13.42
CA GLU A 559 9.05 16.40 12.69
C GLU A 559 7.60 16.88 12.46
N LYS A 560 6.99 17.45 13.51
CA LYS A 560 5.62 18.00 13.52
C LYS A 560 5.26 18.83 12.28
N GLU A 561 6.22 19.58 11.75
CA GLU A 561 6.04 20.46 10.59
C GLU A 561 5.88 19.70 9.28
N LYS A 562 6.61 18.59 9.08
CA LYS A 562 6.45 17.72 7.89
C LYS A 562 5.10 17.01 7.89
N LEU A 563 4.62 16.61 9.06
CA LEU A 563 3.29 16.03 9.25
C LEU A 563 2.17 17.00 8.84
N LEU A 564 2.38 18.30 9.02
CA LEU A 564 1.44 19.33 8.63
C LEU A 564 1.51 19.70 7.14
N GLN A 565 2.45 19.13 6.36
CA GLN A 565 2.48 19.31 4.91
C GLN A 565 1.46 18.40 4.23
N ALA A 566 0.43 19.03 3.67
CA ALA A 566 -0.66 18.36 2.97
C ALA A 566 -0.12 17.38 1.89
N PRO A 567 -0.55 16.11 1.89
CA PRO A 567 -0.29 15.25 0.76
C PRO A 567 -0.92 15.80 -0.51
N GLU A 568 -0.30 15.46 -1.64
CA GLU A 568 -0.83 15.87 -2.93
C GLU A 568 -2.22 15.23 -3.13
N LEU A 569 -3.22 16.08 -3.30
CA LEU A 569 -4.59 15.65 -3.49
C LEU A 569 -4.73 15.08 -4.91
N ARG A 570 -5.08 13.80 -5.01
CA ARG A 570 -5.40 13.13 -6.28
C ARG A 570 -6.74 13.61 -6.83
N ASP A 571 -6.97 13.43 -8.12
CA ASP A 571 -8.19 13.86 -8.78
C ASP A 571 -9.47 13.19 -8.25
N LEU A 572 -10.60 13.89 -8.37
CA LEU A 572 -11.91 13.41 -7.91
C LEU A 572 -12.29 12.05 -8.54
N GLU A 573 -12.03 11.89 -9.83
CA GLU A 573 -12.32 10.69 -10.61
C GLU A 573 -11.59 9.48 -10.01
N TRP A 574 -10.36 9.68 -9.51
CA TRP A 574 -9.61 8.64 -8.83
C TRP A 574 -10.32 8.19 -7.56
N PHE A 575 -10.75 9.11 -6.70
CA PHE A 575 -11.47 8.79 -5.45
C PHE A 575 -12.82 8.13 -5.72
N GLN A 576 -13.56 8.56 -6.75
CA GLN A 576 -14.82 7.94 -7.14
C GLN A 576 -14.63 6.52 -7.67
N ALA A 577 -13.59 6.29 -8.50
CA ALA A 577 -13.26 4.95 -8.98
C ALA A 577 -12.84 4.03 -7.82
N GLN A 578 -12.01 4.51 -6.90
CA GLN A 578 -11.64 3.76 -5.70
C GLN A 578 -12.87 3.43 -4.84
N ALA A 579 -13.80 4.37 -4.66
CA ALA A 579 -15.03 4.14 -3.91
C ALA A 579 -15.89 3.05 -4.56
N GLN A 580 -16.07 3.06 -5.88
CA GLN A 580 -16.86 2.03 -6.56
C GLN A 580 -16.26 0.63 -6.44
N ILE A 581 -14.93 0.52 -6.43
CA ILE A 581 -14.21 -0.75 -6.42
C ILE A 581 -14.04 -1.27 -4.99
N ASN A 582 -13.57 -0.42 -4.08
CA ASN A 582 -13.06 -0.84 -2.78
C ASN A 582 -14.03 -0.57 -1.63
N HIS A 583 -15.09 0.22 -1.82
CA HIS A 583 -15.97 0.56 -0.70
C HIS A 583 -16.67 -0.70 -0.15
N PRO A 584 -16.45 -1.04 1.14
CA PRO A 584 -16.93 -2.31 1.68
C PRO A 584 -18.45 -2.48 1.61
N ASP A 585 -19.25 -1.42 1.77
CA ASP A 585 -20.71 -1.51 1.64
C ASP A 585 -21.19 -1.96 0.25
N ILE A 586 -20.57 -1.46 -0.83
CA ILE A 586 -20.95 -1.86 -2.20
C ILE A 586 -20.63 -3.34 -2.40
N GLN A 587 -19.46 -3.77 -1.93
CA GLN A 587 -19.06 -5.17 -2.00
C GLN A 587 -19.97 -6.06 -1.14
N ARG A 588 -20.36 -5.58 0.05
CA ARG A 588 -21.27 -6.28 0.96
C ARG A 588 -22.60 -6.53 0.27
N MET A 589 -23.13 -5.52 -0.42
CA MET A 589 -24.37 -5.67 -1.19
C MET A 589 -24.27 -6.66 -2.34
N ASN A 590 -23.12 -6.73 -3.02
CA ASN A 590 -22.90 -7.76 -4.04
C ASN A 590 -22.98 -9.17 -3.44
N PHE A 591 -22.37 -9.42 -2.29
CA PHE A 591 -22.44 -10.74 -1.64
C PHE A 591 -23.83 -11.05 -1.09
N MET A 592 -24.54 -10.08 -0.53
CA MET A 592 -25.93 -10.27 -0.09
C MET A 592 -26.86 -10.58 -1.27
N LEU A 593 -26.66 -9.96 -2.43
CA LEU A 593 -27.37 -10.27 -3.67
C LEU A 593 -27.10 -11.71 -4.13
N LEU A 594 -25.83 -12.14 -4.11
CA LEU A 594 -25.44 -13.51 -4.45
C LEU A 594 -26.05 -14.53 -3.49
N GLY A 595 -26.07 -14.24 -2.19
CA GLY A 595 -26.73 -15.08 -1.19
C GLY A 595 -28.24 -15.19 -1.40
N ALA A 596 -28.91 -14.07 -1.70
CA ALA A 596 -30.34 -14.08 -1.99
C ALA A 596 -30.68 -14.81 -3.30
N ALA A 597 -29.86 -14.65 -4.34
CA ALA A 597 -30.01 -15.38 -5.61
C ALA A 597 -29.87 -16.89 -5.39
N ALA A 598 -28.79 -17.32 -4.71
CA ALA A 598 -28.54 -18.73 -4.41
C ALA A 598 -29.74 -19.44 -3.77
N ILE A 599 -30.44 -18.77 -2.84
CA ILE A 599 -31.62 -19.31 -2.16
C ILE A 599 -32.88 -19.26 -3.02
N ARG A 600 -33.08 -18.18 -3.79
CA ARG A 600 -34.20 -18.07 -4.74
C ARG A 600 -34.17 -19.25 -5.71
N ASP A 601 -33.02 -19.53 -6.32
CA ASP A 601 -32.91 -20.48 -7.43
C ASP A 601 -33.09 -21.94 -6.96
N MET A 602 -32.89 -22.17 -5.66
CA MET A 602 -33.21 -23.43 -5.01
C MET A 602 -34.68 -23.66 -4.70
N GLY A 603 -35.56 -22.68 -4.83
CA GLY A 603 -36.97 -22.86 -4.48
C GLY A 603 -37.20 -23.18 -3.00
N PRO A 604 -38.46 -23.33 -2.56
CA PRO A 604 -38.80 -23.52 -1.16
C PRO A 604 -38.26 -24.85 -0.61
N PRO A 605 -37.71 -24.85 0.62
CA PRO A 605 -37.30 -26.08 1.31
C PRO A 605 -38.41 -27.14 1.35
N ALA A 606 -39.66 -26.69 1.58
CA ALA A 606 -40.83 -27.57 1.63
C ALA A 606 -41.11 -28.28 0.29
N LEU A 607 -40.78 -27.66 -0.85
CA LEU A 607 -40.96 -28.25 -2.19
C LEU A 607 -39.91 -29.30 -2.55
N ARG A 608 -38.79 -29.35 -1.83
CA ARG A 608 -37.66 -30.24 -2.11
C ARG A 608 -37.36 -31.21 -0.99
N SER A 609 -38.32 -31.39 -0.07
CA SER A 609 -38.25 -32.34 1.04
C SER A 609 -38.34 -33.82 0.62
N ASP A 610 -38.05 -34.14 -0.65
CA ASP A 610 -37.63 -35.46 -1.17
C ASP A 610 -36.30 -35.88 -0.50
N GLY A 611 -36.25 -35.82 0.82
CA GLY A 611 -35.14 -36.28 1.63
C GLY A 611 -35.28 -37.78 1.74
N VAL A 612 -34.59 -38.51 0.88
CA VAL A 612 -34.31 -39.91 1.21
C VAL A 612 -33.34 -39.86 2.40
N LYS A 613 -33.70 -40.50 3.52
CA LYS A 613 -32.81 -40.66 4.68
C LYS A 613 -32.48 -42.13 4.81
N VAL A 614 -31.20 -42.45 4.87
CA VAL A 614 -30.73 -43.78 5.26
C VAL A 614 -30.29 -43.70 6.70
N SER A 615 -30.91 -44.53 7.52
CA SER A 615 -30.53 -44.72 8.92
C SER A 615 -29.97 -46.13 9.06
N ILE A 616 -28.79 -46.23 9.65
CA ILE A 616 -28.16 -47.49 10.02
C ILE A 616 -28.01 -47.45 11.53
N THR A 617 -28.78 -48.26 12.24
CA THR A 617 -28.72 -48.33 13.70
C THR A 617 -28.32 -49.74 14.11
N TYR A 618 -27.20 -49.87 14.79
CA TYR A 618 -26.80 -51.11 15.44
C TYR A 618 -27.12 -50.99 16.93
N GLY A 619 -27.74 -52.03 17.49
CA GLY A 619 -28.13 -52.01 18.89
C GLY A 619 -27.90 -53.33 19.58
N TYR A 620 -27.89 -53.26 20.89
CA TYR A 620 -27.75 -54.39 21.79
C TYR A 620 -28.82 -54.31 22.87
N GLY A 621 -29.62 -55.36 22.98
CA GLY A 621 -30.69 -55.49 23.96
C GLY A 621 -30.27 -56.28 25.19
N ILE A 622 -30.54 -55.74 26.38
CA ILE A 622 -30.30 -56.41 27.66
C ILE A 622 -31.63 -56.57 28.40
N ASP A 623 -32.04 -57.81 28.65
CA ASP A 623 -33.14 -58.13 29.56
C ASP A 623 -32.65 -58.05 31.00
N LYS A 624 -33.47 -57.50 31.89
CA LYS A 624 -33.32 -57.65 33.35
C LYS A 624 -31.89 -57.42 33.85
N TRP A 625 -31.15 -56.53 33.19
CA TRP A 625 -29.73 -56.19 33.43
C TRP A 625 -28.72 -57.34 33.43
N SER A 626 -29.16 -58.57 33.15
CA SER A 626 -28.39 -59.79 33.45
C SER A 626 -28.28 -60.72 32.26
N LYS A 627 -29.16 -60.58 31.26
CA LYS A 627 -29.16 -61.44 30.09
C LYS A 627 -29.15 -60.61 28.81
N ALA A 628 -28.06 -60.74 28.07
CA ALA A 628 -28.03 -60.32 26.68
C ALA A 628 -29.10 -61.08 25.91
N ILE A 629 -30.06 -60.36 25.30
CA ILE A 629 -31.09 -61.01 24.49
C ILE A 629 -30.63 -61.10 23.05
N ASP A 630 -30.36 -59.97 22.41
CA ASP A 630 -30.08 -59.89 20.97
C ASP A 630 -29.22 -58.67 20.61
N ASP A 631 -28.34 -58.84 19.63
CA ASP A 631 -27.85 -57.77 18.79
C ASP A 631 -28.82 -57.55 17.62
N PHE A 632 -29.02 -56.31 17.20
CA PHE A 632 -29.87 -56.00 16.05
C PHE A 632 -29.23 -54.94 15.17
N LEU A 633 -29.48 -55.06 13.87
CA LEU A 633 -29.13 -54.07 12.86
C LEU A 633 -30.42 -53.60 12.19
N LEU A 634 -30.75 -52.33 12.37
CA LEU A 634 -31.85 -51.66 11.68
C LEU A 634 -31.28 -50.86 10.51
N LEU A 635 -31.76 -51.16 9.31
CA LEU A 635 -31.48 -50.40 8.10
C LEU A 635 -32.80 -49.77 7.63
N GLY A 636 -32.95 -48.46 7.84
CA GLY A 636 -34.17 -47.73 7.51
C GLY A 636 -33.95 -46.80 6.33
N LEU A 637 -34.78 -46.94 5.28
CA LEU A 637 -34.87 -45.99 4.17
C LEU A 637 -36.18 -45.23 4.29
N ALA A 638 -36.12 -43.93 4.55
CA ALA A 638 -37.31 -43.07 4.61
C ALA A 638 -37.30 -42.09 3.43
N HIS A 639 -38.40 -41.97 2.70
CA HIS A 639 -38.58 -40.97 1.64
C HIS A 639 -39.84 -40.16 1.94
N ALA A 640 -39.74 -38.84 1.97
CA ALA A 640 -40.87 -37.94 2.16
C ALA A 640 -41.14 -37.21 0.84
N PHE A 641 -42.38 -37.26 0.33
CA PHE A 641 -42.78 -36.55 -0.88
C PHE A 641 -44.00 -35.65 -0.58
N PRO A 642 -43.89 -34.32 -0.67
CA PRO A 642 -45.00 -33.41 -0.42
C PRO A 642 -46.05 -33.42 -1.55
N LEU A 643 -47.32 -33.73 -1.24
CA LEU A 643 -48.39 -33.89 -2.25
C LEU A 643 -49.18 -32.60 -2.60
N ARG A 644 -49.00 -31.47 -1.89
CA ARG A 644 -49.75 -30.21 -2.12
C ARG A 644 -48.83 -29.00 -2.16
N LEU A 645 -48.58 -28.46 -3.35
CA LEU A 645 -47.41 -27.60 -3.60
C LEU A 645 -47.55 -26.34 -4.52
N PRO A 646 -48.56 -26.17 -5.40
CA PRO A 646 -48.54 -25.05 -6.36
C PRO A 646 -48.58 -23.64 -5.72
N VAL A 647 -49.27 -23.49 -4.59
CA VAL A 647 -49.47 -22.17 -3.95
C VAL A 647 -48.24 -21.71 -3.15
N LEU A 648 -47.52 -22.64 -2.51
CA LEU A 648 -46.35 -22.32 -1.69
C LEU A 648 -45.09 -22.03 -2.51
N GLY A 649 -44.99 -22.58 -3.73
CA GLY A 649 -43.88 -22.29 -4.63
C GLY A 649 -43.86 -20.86 -5.12
N ARG A 650 -45.01 -20.35 -5.57
CA ARG A 650 -45.10 -19.01 -6.16
C ARG A 650 -44.77 -17.90 -5.16
N SER A 651 -45.35 -17.95 -3.96
CA SER A 651 -45.09 -16.95 -2.92
C SER A 651 -43.62 -16.91 -2.49
N TYR A 652 -42.92 -18.06 -2.49
CA TYR A 652 -41.49 -18.12 -2.21
C TYR A 652 -40.65 -17.38 -3.25
N TYR A 653 -40.87 -17.68 -4.55
CA TYR A 653 -40.12 -17.02 -5.62
C TYR A 653 -40.43 -15.52 -5.69
N ASP A 654 -41.68 -15.13 -5.47
CA ASP A 654 -42.09 -13.73 -5.41
C ASP A 654 -41.40 -13.01 -4.23
N ASN A 655 -41.37 -13.61 -3.04
CA ASN A 655 -40.70 -13.06 -1.86
C ASN A 655 -39.20 -12.87 -2.08
N TRP A 656 -38.51 -13.86 -2.64
CA TRP A 656 -37.07 -13.78 -2.89
C TRP A 656 -36.73 -12.85 -4.06
N SER A 657 -37.57 -12.79 -5.09
CA SER A 657 -37.40 -11.81 -6.17
C SER A 657 -37.58 -10.39 -5.66
N ALA A 658 -38.58 -10.15 -4.81
CA ALA A 658 -38.75 -8.88 -4.11
C ALA A 658 -37.56 -8.55 -3.20
N LYS A 659 -36.96 -9.54 -2.54
CA LYS A 659 -35.75 -9.36 -1.72
C LYS A 659 -34.53 -8.98 -2.57
N ILE A 660 -34.31 -9.65 -3.70
CA ILE A 660 -33.22 -9.33 -4.63
C ILE A 660 -33.40 -7.91 -5.18
N GLU A 661 -34.61 -7.54 -5.58
CA GLU A 661 -34.89 -6.20 -6.11
C GLU A 661 -34.70 -5.12 -5.04
N SER A 662 -35.14 -5.38 -3.80
CA SER A 662 -34.86 -4.52 -2.65
C SER A 662 -33.36 -4.33 -2.42
N LEU A 663 -32.55 -5.40 -2.51
CA LEU A 663 -31.10 -5.34 -2.37
C LEU A 663 -30.42 -4.59 -3.53
N ARG A 664 -30.94 -4.69 -4.77
CA ARG A 664 -30.45 -3.91 -5.92
C ARG A 664 -30.70 -2.42 -5.74
N ASN A 665 -31.92 -2.07 -5.35
CA ASN A 665 -32.30 -0.68 -5.07
C ASN A 665 -31.45 -0.10 -3.93
N GLU A 666 -31.22 -0.88 -2.88
CA GLU A 666 -30.36 -0.49 -1.77
C GLU A 666 -28.90 -0.28 -2.21
N LYS A 667 -28.37 -1.18 -3.05
CA LYS A 667 -27.04 -1.02 -3.65
C LYS A 667 -26.94 0.29 -4.45
N PHE A 668 -27.93 0.58 -5.30
CA PHE A 668 -27.93 1.82 -6.10
C PHE A 668 -28.02 3.07 -5.20
N ARG A 669 -28.83 3.03 -4.15
CA ARG A 669 -28.92 4.10 -3.14
C ARG A 669 -27.55 4.34 -2.48
N ILE A 670 -26.93 3.28 -1.96
CA ILE A 670 -25.60 3.34 -1.32
C ILE A 670 -24.54 3.87 -2.30
N GLN A 671 -24.54 3.44 -3.56
CA GLN A 671 -23.63 3.95 -4.57
C GLN A 671 -23.82 5.46 -4.82
N GLY A 672 -25.07 5.93 -4.87
CA GLY A 672 -25.39 7.35 -5.00
C GLY A 672 -24.91 8.17 -3.79
N GLU A 673 -25.11 7.64 -2.57
CA GLU A 673 -24.67 8.28 -1.33
C GLU A 673 -23.16 8.38 -1.22
N ILE A 674 -22.45 7.29 -1.52
CA ILE A 674 -20.98 7.27 -1.54
C ILE A 674 -20.44 8.27 -2.57
N LYS A 675 -20.99 8.29 -3.79
CA LYS A 675 -20.57 9.24 -4.83
C LYS A 675 -20.77 10.69 -4.38
N THR A 676 -21.91 10.97 -3.75
CA THR A 676 -22.24 12.30 -3.22
C THR A 676 -21.32 12.69 -2.07
N SER A 677 -21.05 11.77 -1.14
CA SER A 677 -20.16 11.98 0.00
C SER A 677 -18.72 12.25 -0.45
N VAL A 678 -18.18 11.45 -1.38
CA VAL A 678 -16.84 11.66 -1.97
C VAL A 678 -16.76 13.01 -2.67
N HIS A 679 -17.76 13.39 -3.47
CA HIS A 679 -17.78 14.67 -4.15
C HIS A 679 -17.83 15.86 -3.18
N ALA A 680 -18.67 15.78 -2.15
CA ALA A 680 -18.77 16.81 -1.12
C ALA A 680 -17.44 16.98 -0.36
N ALA A 681 -16.86 15.89 0.13
CA ALA A 681 -15.59 15.91 0.84
C ALA A 681 -14.45 16.46 -0.03
N TYR A 682 -14.41 16.09 -1.31
CA TYR A 682 -13.41 16.59 -2.24
C TYR A 682 -13.53 18.11 -2.46
N LYS A 683 -14.75 18.60 -2.73
CA LYS A 683 -15.02 20.03 -2.92
C LYS A 683 -14.58 20.85 -1.71
N ASP A 684 -14.89 20.36 -0.51
CA ASP A 684 -14.54 21.01 0.75
C ASP A 684 -13.02 21.11 0.98
N ILE A 685 -12.25 20.11 0.52
CA ILE A 685 -10.79 20.13 0.58
C ILE A 685 -10.21 21.15 -0.42
N VAL A 686 -10.74 21.22 -1.64
CA VAL A 686 -10.26 22.17 -2.66
C VAL A 686 -10.44 23.62 -2.18
N VAL A 687 -11.62 23.95 -1.62
CA VAL A 687 -11.87 25.28 -1.05
C VAL A 687 -10.90 25.58 0.10
N LEU A 688 -10.68 24.61 0.98
CA LEU A 688 -9.79 24.79 2.12
C LEU A 688 -8.32 24.94 1.72
N LYS A 689 -7.87 24.26 0.65
CA LYS A 689 -6.51 24.40 0.12
C LYS A 689 -6.24 25.84 -0.34
N THR A 690 -7.19 26.47 -1.03
CA THR A 690 -7.09 27.88 -1.41
C THR A 690 -7.08 28.80 -0.18
N ALA A 691 -7.90 28.50 0.84
CA ALA A 691 -7.93 29.28 2.07
C ALA A 691 -6.62 29.17 2.86
N ILE A 692 -5.99 27.99 2.89
CA ILE A 692 -4.66 27.77 3.49
C ILE A 692 -3.61 28.63 2.78
N ALA A 693 -3.55 28.61 1.44
CA ALA A 693 -2.58 29.42 0.69
C ALA A 693 -2.73 30.93 0.96
N THR A 694 -3.97 31.42 1.06
CA THR A 694 -4.26 32.81 1.45
C THR A 694 -3.79 33.10 2.89
N GLN A 695 -4.05 32.18 3.82
CA GLN A 695 -3.65 32.33 5.22
C GLN A 695 -2.13 32.23 5.40
N GLU A 696 -1.42 31.42 4.61
CA GLU A 696 0.04 31.36 4.54
C GLU A 696 0.59 32.72 4.10
N SER A 697 0.06 33.28 3.02
CA SER A 697 0.44 34.62 2.54
C SER A 697 0.23 35.71 3.60
N ARG A 698 -0.88 35.63 4.35
CA ARG A 698 -1.19 36.53 5.47
C ARG A 698 -0.23 36.34 6.65
N THR A 699 0.12 35.10 6.98
CA THR A 699 1.07 34.78 8.04
C THR A 699 2.46 35.33 7.69
N GLU A 700 2.90 35.19 6.45
CA GLU A 700 4.16 35.78 5.96
C GLU A 700 4.14 37.32 5.94
N LEU A 701 2.97 37.95 5.76
CA LEU A 701 2.84 39.39 5.94
C LEU A 701 3.07 39.80 7.41
N PHE A 702 2.46 39.08 8.37
CA PHE A 702 2.64 39.37 9.79
C PHE A 702 4.05 39.06 10.30
N LYS A 703 4.71 38.02 9.78
CA LYS A 703 6.14 37.76 10.03
C LYS A 703 6.99 38.95 9.62
N GLU A 704 6.73 39.52 8.45
CA GLU A 704 7.46 40.68 7.95
C GLU A 704 7.18 41.93 8.80
N ARG A 705 5.94 42.15 9.24
CA ARG A 705 5.59 43.24 10.15
C ARG A 705 6.30 43.12 11.49
N PHE A 706 6.25 41.94 12.10
CA PHE A 706 6.96 41.65 13.35
C PHE A 706 8.48 41.86 13.19
N ARG A 707 9.06 41.39 12.08
CA ARG A 707 10.47 41.64 11.75
C ARG A 707 10.79 43.13 11.73
N ILE A 708 10.02 43.91 10.96
CA ILE A 708 10.22 45.36 10.83
C ILE A 708 10.07 46.04 12.20
N GLY A 709 9.02 45.74 12.94
CA GLY A 709 8.82 46.27 14.31
C GLY A 709 10.02 45.95 15.22
N SER A 710 10.55 44.72 15.17
CA SER A 710 11.68 44.31 16.00
C SER A 710 12.98 45.05 15.69
N ILE A 711 13.11 45.57 14.46
CA ILE A 711 14.23 46.42 14.05
C ILE A 711 14.01 47.83 14.63
N TYR A 712 12.81 48.40 14.50
CA TYR A 712 12.48 49.71 15.08
C TYR A 712 12.71 49.77 16.59
N ASP A 713 12.29 48.75 17.32
CA ASP A 713 12.49 48.68 18.77
C ASP A 713 13.97 48.62 19.16
N LYS A 714 14.83 48.00 18.33
CA LYS A 714 16.27 47.90 18.59
C LYS A 714 17.06 49.14 18.21
N VAL A 715 16.68 49.82 17.13
CA VAL A 715 17.40 50.99 16.60
C VAL A 715 17.07 52.26 17.39
N GLY A 716 15.96 52.27 18.13
CA GLY A 716 15.55 53.43 18.90
C GLY A 716 14.86 54.48 18.03
N ASN A 717 13.76 55.03 18.55
CA ASN A 717 12.65 55.62 17.80
C ASN A 717 12.91 56.98 17.09
N PHE A 718 14.16 57.43 16.87
CA PHE A 718 14.41 58.88 16.74
C PHE A 718 14.69 59.47 15.35
N GLU A 719 15.09 58.72 14.31
CA GLU A 719 15.50 59.36 13.03
C GLU A 719 14.82 58.85 11.76
N PHE A 720 14.10 57.71 11.79
CA PHE A 720 13.50 57.14 10.56
C PHE A 720 12.05 57.56 10.27
N GLN A 721 11.39 58.32 11.16
CA GLN A 721 9.99 58.73 10.95
C GLN A 721 9.78 59.71 9.79
N THR A 722 10.83 60.40 9.31
CA THR A 722 10.71 61.43 8.28
C THR A 722 10.92 60.94 6.85
N ALA A 723 11.35 59.69 6.63
CA ALA A 723 11.81 59.21 5.32
C ALA A 723 10.93 58.13 4.65
N LEU A 724 9.82 57.70 5.27
CA LEU A 724 8.95 56.66 4.72
C LEU A 724 7.71 57.24 4.02
N PRO A 725 7.29 56.68 2.86
CA PRO A 725 6.12 57.16 2.12
C PRO A 725 4.83 57.06 2.95
N ASP A 726 3.94 58.05 2.81
CA ASP A 726 2.64 58.20 3.51
C ASP A 726 1.71 56.97 3.46
N ALA A 727 1.99 55.97 2.63
CA ALA A 727 1.17 54.77 2.45
C ALA A 727 1.31 53.72 3.59
N LEU A 728 2.35 53.80 4.42
CA LEU A 728 2.49 52.96 5.61
C LEU A 728 2.25 53.83 6.84
N ASN A 729 1.03 53.79 7.37
CA ASN A 729 0.66 54.54 8.57
C ASN A 729 1.48 54.02 9.78
N ILE A 730 2.65 54.64 10.01
CA ILE A 730 3.70 54.21 10.96
C ILE A 730 3.15 54.08 12.39
N SER A 731 2.09 54.83 12.71
CA SER A 731 1.38 54.72 13.99
C SER A 731 0.87 53.30 14.32
N GLN A 732 0.63 52.46 13.30
CA GLN A 732 0.18 51.07 13.47
C GLN A 732 1.34 50.05 13.59
N ILE A 733 2.58 50.43 13.28
CA ILE A 733 3.75 49.52 13.24
C ILE A 733 4.57 49.58 14.55
N ASN A 734 4.29 50.55 15.42
CA ASN A 734 5.15 50.92 16.55
C ASN A 734 5.08 50.00 17.79
N ASP A 735 4.42 48.85 17.74
CA ASP A 735 4.38 47.92 18.87
C ASP A 735 4.76 46.51 18.42
N THR A 736 6.00 46.11 18.73
CA THR A 736 6.52 44.77 18.48
C THR A 736 5.70 43.69 19.16
N GLU A 737 5.25 43.95 20.39
CA GLU A 737 4.45 43.02 21.20
C GLU A 737 3.12 42.75 20.49
N THR A 738 2.46 43.81 19.98
CA THR A 738 1.23 43.67 19.19
C THR A 738 1.47 42.92 17.87
N SER A 739 2.58 43.21 17.18
CA SER A 739 2.93 42.50 15.94
C SER A 739 3.25 41.02 16.16
N GLU A 740 3.87 40.66 17.30
CA GLU A 740 4.12 39.28 17.71
C GLU A 740 2.80 38.54 17.98
N ILE A 741 1.87 39.19 18.70
CA ILE A 741 0.53 38.64 18.98
C ILE A 741 -0.25 38.40 17.66
N GLU A 742 -0.23 39.35 16.72
CA GLU A 742 -0.88 39.19 15.42
C GLU A 742 -0.28 38.04 14.61
N LEU A 743 1.05 37.89 14.65
CA LEU A 743 1.76 36.78 14.03
C LEU A 743 1.34 35.45 14.66
N LEU A 744 1.37 35.33 15.99
CA LEU A 744 0.99 34.10 16.70
C LEU A 744 -0.47 33.72 16.39
N LYS A 745 -1.39 34.69 16.36
CA LYS A 745 -2.80 34.46 15.96
C LYS A 745 -2.91 33.96 14.52
N ALA A 746 -2.16 34.54 13.59
CA ALA A 746 -2.15 34.11 12.20
C ALA A 746 -1.59 32.69 12.03
N GLU A 747 -0.55 32.35 12.78
CA GLU A 747 0.05 31.02 12.80
C GLU A 747 -0.90 29.98 13.41
N ILE A 748 -1.54 30.29 14.55
CA ILE A 748 -2.55 29.41 15.16
C ILE A 748 -3.66 29.13 14.15
N LYS A 749 -4.16 30.17 13.46
CA LYS A 749 -5.19 30.01 12.44
C LYS A 749 -4.72 29.13 11.27
N LEU A 750 -3.47 29.27 10.86
CA LEU A 750 -2.88 28.42 9.82
C LEU A 750 -2.81 26.95 10.26
N VAL A 751 -2.37 26.66 11.49
CA VAL A 751 -2.35 25.28 12.02
C VAL A 751 -3.76 24.73 12.09
N GLN A 752 -4.76 25.51 12.56
CA GLN A 752 -6.18 25.11 12.57
C GLN A 752 -6.69 24.74 11.17
N MET A 753 -6.39 25.54 10.15
CA MET A 753 -6.79 25.25 8.77
C MET A 753 -6.12 24.00 8.22
N ARG A 754 -4.83 23.78 8.50
CA ARG A 754 -4.10 22.56 8.09
C ARG A 754 -4.67 21.31 8.77
N SER A 755 -4.99 21.39 10.05
CA SER A 755 -5.65 20.28 10.76
C SER A 755 -7.03 19.96 10.18
N GLU A 756 -7.84 20.99 9.92
CA GLU A 756 -9.14 20.82 9.27
C GLU A 756 -8.99 20.20 7.87
N TYR A 757 -7.91 20.53 7.15
CA TYR A 757 -7.58 19.88 5.88
C TYR A 757 -7.32 18.39 6.04
N PHE A 758 -6.52 17.98 7.03
CA PHE A 758 -6.27 16.56 7.29
C PHE A 758 -7.50 15.81 7.79
N LYS A 759 -8.37 16.45 8.55
CA LYS A 759 -9.66 15.91 8.95
C LYS A 759 -10.56 15.63 7.75
N ARG A 760 -10.70 16.62 6.85
CA ARG A 760 -11.47 16.46 5.61
C ARG A 760 -10.84 15.44 4.66
N LEU A 761 -9.50 15.40 4.60
CA LEU A 761 -8.78 14.38 3.84
C LEU A 761 -9.05 12.98 4.39
N SER A 762 -9.02 12.81 5.71
CA SER A 762 -9.36 11.53 6.37
C SER A 762 -10.81 11.13 6.07
N ALA A 763 -11.74 12.09 6.08
CA ALA A 763 -13.13 11.86 5.71
C ALA A 763 -13.27 11.47 4.22
N LEU A 764 -12.51 12.08 3.30
CA LEU A 764 -12.50 11.72 1.88
C LEU A 764 -12.00 10.29 1.66
N TYR A 765 -10.88 9.90 2.28
CA TYR A 765 -10.36 8.53 2.18
C TYR A 765 -11.32 7.51 2.81
N SER A 766 -11.96 7.86 3.92
CA SER A 766 -12.99 7.03 4.55
C SER A 766 -14.22 6.88 3.65
N ALA A 767 -14.73 7.97 3.06
CA ALA A 767 -15.84 7.95 2.11
C ALA A 767 -15.52 7.16 0.83
N SER A 768 -14.25 7.08 0.46
CA SER A 768 -13.78 6.22 -0.64
C SER A 768 -13.48 4.78 -0.24
N GLY A 769 -13.62 4.40 1.04
CA GLY A 769 -13.37 3.04 1.51
C GLY A 769 -11.88 2.63 1.51
N ILE A 770 -10.97 3.60 1.61
CA ILE A 770 -9.52 3.40 1.48
C ILE A 770 -8.70 4.08 2.60
N SER A 771 -9.25 4.26 3.81
CA SER A 771 -8.56 4.89 4.96
C SER A 771 -7.19 4.27 5.28
N ALA A 772 -7.04 2.95 5.10
CA ALA A 772 -5.76 2.27 5.30
C ALA A 772 -4.65 2.81 4.36
N LYS A 773 -5.00 3.24 3.15
CA LYS A 773 -4.04 3.83 2.21
C LYS A 773 -3.51 5.17 2.72
N LEU A 774 -4.37 6.01 3.32
CA LEU A 774 -3.95 7.26 3.94
C LEU A 774 -2.95 7.02 5.06
N VAL A 775 -3.22 6.05 5.95
CA VAL A 775 -2.29 5.68 7.03
C VAL A 775 -0.93 5.27 6.45
N SER A 776 -0.92 4.42 5.43
CA SER A 776 0.33 4.02 4.78
C SER A 776 1.08 5.22 4.19
N ASP A 777 0.39 6.13 3.51
CA ASP A 777 1.00 7.30 2.88
C ASP A 777 1.57 8.27 3.93
N LEU A 778 0.90 8.42 5.08
CA LEU A 778 1.38 9.20 6.23
C LEU A 778 2.58 8.53 6.91
N LEU A 779 2.54 7.22 7.15
CA LEU A 779 3.65 6.50 7.79
C LEU A 779 4.92 6.54 6.94
N VAL A 780 4.81 6.48 5.61
CA VAL A 780 5.98 6.63 4.72
C VAL A 780 6.62 8.01 4.87
N ARG A 781 5.82 9.06 5.00
CA ARG A 781 6.31 10.44 5.21
C ARG A 781 6.89 10.68 6.59
N MET A 782 6.40 9.95 7.60
CA MET A 782 6.88 10.03 8.97
C MET A 782 8.19 9.28 9.21
N LYS A 783 8.62 8.41 8.28
CA LYS A 783 9.93 7.78 8.41
C LYS A 783 10.99 8.89 8.33
N PRO A 784 11.86 9.04 9.35
CA PRO A 784 12.96 9.98 9.26
C PRO A 784 13.74 9.66 7.99
N GLU A 785 13.94 10.67 7.13
CA GLU A 785 14.84 10.52 5.99
C GLU A 785 16.15 9.99 6.55
N LYS A 786 16.60 8.82 6.07
CA LYS A 786 17.84 8.21 6.56
C LYS A 786 18.95 9.24 6.31
N SER A 787 19.38 9.92 7.37
CA SER A 787 20.38 10.99 7.37
C SER A 787 21.80 10.52 6.98
N GLY A 788 21.93 9.30 6.46
CA GLY A 788 23.18 8.70 6.02
C GLY A 788 23.44 8.75 4.52
N GLN A 789 22.55 9.30 3.70
CA GLN A 789 22.95 9.74 2.36
C GLN A 789 23.54 11.13 2.51
N GLU A 790 24.87 11.24 2.42
CA GLU A 790 25.57 12.53 2.32
C GLU A 790 24.88 13.36 1.24
N ALA A 791 24.16 14.40 1.65
CA ALA A 791 23.38 15.22 0.75
C ALA A 791 24.35 15.86 -0.25
N PHE A 792 24.20 15.53 -1.53
CA PHE A 792 25.00 16.10 -2.60
C PHE A 792 24.99 17.62 -2.47
N VAL A 793 26.16 18.25 -2.37
CA VAL A 793 26.22 19.69 -2.19
C VAL A 793 26.00 20.36 -3.54
N ASN A 794 24.93 21.14 -3.62
CA ASN A 794 24.52 21.88 -4.81
C ASN A 794 24.54 23.35 -4.40
N GLY A 795 25.64 24.03 -4.71
CA GLY A 795 25.89 25.39 -4.28
C GLY A 795 25.53 26.45 -5.33
N ILE A 796 25.28 27.69 -4.89
CA ILE A 796 25.16 28.88 -5.76
C ILE A 796 25.94 30.07 -5.21
N TYR A 797 26.52 30.89 -6.09
CA TYR A 797 27.09 32.18 -5.74
C TYR A 797 26.04 33.29 -5.74
N LEU A 798 25.95 34.04 -4.65
CA LEU A 798 25.09 35.21 -4.51
C LEU A 798 25.95 36.48 -4.58
N MET A 799 26.10 37.03 -5.78
CA MET A 799 27.01 38.15 -6.09
C MET A 799 26.46 39.53 -5.69
N ALA A 800 25.14 39.70 -5.73
CA ALA A 800 24.46 40.95 -5.35
C ALA A 800 23.53 40.73 -4.13
N PRO A 801 24.06 40.33 -2.95
CA PRO A 801 23.20 39.98 -1.83
C PRO A 801 22.37 41.16 -1.35
N LEU A 802 22.84 42.41 -1.48
CA LEU A 802 22.08 43.58 -1.04
C LEU A 802 20.76 43.75 -1.77
N GLU A 803 20.70 43.47 -3.07
CA GLU A 803 19.47 43.59 -3.86
C GLU A 803 18.45 42.54 -3.39
N ILE A 804 18.93 41.31 -3.24
CA ILE A 804 18.12 40.17 -2.80
C ILE A 804 17.68 40.32 -1.34
N ILE A 805 18.55 40.68 -0.40
CA ILE A 805 18.17 40.72 1.02
C ILE A 805 17.29 41.92 1.36
N ARG A 806 17.35 43.03 0.61
CA ARG A 806 16.55 44.24 0.85
C ARG A 806 15.13 44.11 0.30
N SER A 807 14.95 43.47 -0.85
CA SER A 807 13.61 43.23 -1.41
C SER A 807 13.01 41.93 -0.86
N LYS A 808 11.79 41.99 -0.32
CA LYS A 808 11.05 40.80 0.10
C LYS A 808 10.77 39.88 -1.10
N GLU A 809 10.37 40.48 -2.22
CA GLU A 809 10.00 39.79 -3.45
C GLU A 809 11.21 39.04 -4.04
N GLU A 810 12.37 39.71 -4.15
CA GLU A 810 13.58 39.09 -4.69
C GLU A 810 14.16 38.02 -3.76
N ARG A 811 14.17 38.26 -2.44
CA ARG A 811 14.56 37.25 -1.44
C ARG A 811 13.73 35.99 -1.56
N ASN A 812 12.40 36.14 -1.61
CA ASN A 812 11.49 35.00 -1.69
C ASN A 812 11.61 34.27 -3.04
N ALA A 813 11.79 35.02 -4.14
CA ALA A 813 12.03 34.43 -5.45
C ALA A 813 13.34 33.64 -5.48
N PHE A 814 14.42 34.18 -4.91
CA PHE A 814 15.72 33.53 -4.81
C PHE A 814 15.67 32.25 -3.95
N LEU A 815 15.03 32.30 -2.77
CA LEU A 815 14.89 31.12 -1.92
C LEU A 815 13.98 30.05 -2.53
N SER A 816 12.91 30.44 -3.22
CA SER A 816 12.06 29.50 -3.97
C SER A 816 12.82 28.86 -5.13
N PHE A 817 13.70 29.62 -5.79
CA PHE A 817 14.61 29.09 -6.80
C PHE A 817 15.58 28.07 -6.19
N CYS A 818 16.18 28.37 -5.04
CA CYS A 818 17.10 27.47 -4.35
C CYS A 818 16.40 26.15 -4.00
N GLU A 819 15.21 26.21 -3.41
CA GLU A 819 14.42 25.03 -3.04
C GLU A 819 14.02 24.19 -4.26
N LYS A 820 13.50 24.81 -5.32
CA LYS A 820 13.14 24.11 -6.57
C LYS A 820 14.33 23.49 -7.28
N SER A 821 15.50 24.09 -7.15
CA SER A 821 16.74 23.62 -7.79
C SER A 821 17.54 22.66 -6.90
N GLY A 822 17.06 22.37 -5.68
CA GLY A 822 17.75 21.56 -4.70
C GLY A 822 19.10 22.15 -4.27
N VAL A 823 19.21 23.48 -4.22
CA VAL A 823 20.40 24.19 -3.72
C VAL A 823 20.43 24.11 -2.20
N ASN A 824 21.54 23.66 -1.64
CA ASN A 824 21.75 23.51 -0.20
C ASN A 824 23.00 24.25 0.32
N GLU A 825 23.70 24.99 -0.54
CA GLU A 825 24.81 25.88 -0.19
C GLU A 825 24.74 27.20 -0.95
N ILE A 826 24.96 28.33 -0.27
CA ILE A 826 25.03 29.67 -0.87
C ILE A 826 26.35 30.32 -0.47
N ASN A 827 27.14 30.73 -1.45
CA ASN A 827 28.34 31.53 -1.24
C ASN A 827 27.98 33.01 -1.45
N CYS A 828 27.74 33.73 -0.35
CA CYS A 828 27.17 35.08 -0.32
C CYS A 828 28.26 36.15 -0.28
N LEU A 829 28.36 37.00 -1.31
CA LEU A 829 29.41 38.01 -1.43
C LEU A 829 29.33 39.06 -0.30
N ILE A 830 30.38 39.19 0.50
CA ILE A 830 30.49 40.25 1.51
C ILE A 830 31.54 41.25 1.03
N SER A 831 31.09 42.43 0.60
CA SER A 831 31.96 43.51 0.16
C SER A 831 32.24 44.51 1.29
N SER A 832 33.44 45.11 1.26
CA SER A 832 33.74 46.30 2.04
C SER A 832 33.15 47.51 1.32
N GLY A 833 32.25 48.26 1.97
CA GLY A 833 31.69 49.48 1.40
C GLY A 833 32.76 50.56 1.13
N PRO A 834 32.45 51.60 0.34
CA PRO A 834 33.38 52.68 0.01
C PRO A 834 33.92 53.41 1.25
N ASN A 835 33.19 53.39 2.37
CA ASN A 835 33.58 54.02 3.63
C ASN A 835 34.34 53.09 4.60
N ASN A 836 34.80 51.91 4.15
CA ASN A 836 35.34 50.83 5.01
C ASN A 836 34.38 50.28 6.07
N LEU A 837 33.13 50.74 6.14
CA LEU A 837 32.07 50.08 6.89
C LEU A 837 31.63 48.83 6.12
N SER A 838 31.48 47.72 6.85
CA SER A 838 31.11 46.45 6.23
C SER A 838 29.61 46.43 5.96
N VAL A 839 29.18 45.81 4.86
CA VAL A 839 27.75 45.52 4.58
C VAL A 839 27.06 44.84 5.79
N LEU A 840 27.85 44.13 6.61
CA LEU A 840 27.40 43.48 7.83
C LEU A 840 26.95 44.46 8.92
N GLU A 841 27.49 45.67 8.97
CA GLU A 841 27.13 46.67 9.98
C GLU A 841 25.87 47.43 9.55
N ASP A 842 25.82 47.88 8.30
CA ASP A 842 24.69 48.66 7.77
C ASP A 842 23.42 47.81 7.55
N TYR A 843 23.57 46.52 7.27
CA TYR A 843 22.48 45.59 6.93
C TYR A 843 22.48 44.32 7.80
N ALA A 844 22.98 44.43 9.03
CA ALA A 844 23.08 43.32 9.99
C ALA A 844 21.76 42.55 10.15
N HIS A 845 20.64 43.28 10.19
CA HIS A 845 19.32 42.73 10.48
C HIS A 845 18.74 41.97 9.28
N GLU A 846 18.80 42.55 8.09
CA GLU A 846 18.36 41.95 6.83
C GLU A 846 19.15 40.68 6.53
N LEU A 847 20.46 40.74 6.71
CA LEU A 847 21.32 39.60 6.46
C LEU A 847 21.09 38.48 7.49
N ARG A 848 20.94 38.81 8.78
CA ARG A 848 20.63 37.80 9.81
C ARG A 848 19.28 37.13 9.53
N TYR A 849 18.30 37.89 9.05
CA TYR A 849 17.02 37.33 8.63
C TYR A 849 17.17 36.38 7.43
N PHE A 850 17.90 36.79 6.39
CA PHE A 850 18.18 35.95 5.24
C PHE A 850 18.89 34.64 5.61
N LEU A 851 19.92 34.70 6.47
CA LEU A 851 20.63 33.53 6.96
C LEU A 851 19.73 32.58 7.75
N ASN A 852 18.83 33.12 8.59
CA ASN A 852 17.85 32.31 9.30
C ASN A 852 16.85 31.64 8.35
N GLN A 853 16.42 32.32 7.29
CA GLN A 853 15.55 31.72 6.27
C GLN A 853 16.28 30.62 5.46
N CYS A 854 17.56 30.80 5.15
CA CYS A 854 18.38 29.77 4.52
C CYS A 854 18.51 28.55 5.45
N ALA A 855 18.86 28.75 6.72
CA ALA A 855 18.97 27.69 7.71
C ALA A 855 17.65 26.91 7.89
N ALA A 856 16.51 27.60 7.93
CA ALA A 856 15.18 26.97 8.01
C ALA A 856 14.84 26.10 6.78
N LYS A 857 15.52 26.35 5.65
CA LYS A 857 15.40 25.55 4.41
C LYS A 857 16.55 24.55 4.25
N ASN A 858 17.34 24.30 5.30
CA ASN A 858 18.55 23.48 5.26
C ASN A 858 19.57 23.94 4.20
N ILE A 859 19.65 25.25 3.95
CA ILE A 859 20.61 25.86 3.04
C ILE A 859 21.74 26.47 3.88
N SER A 860 22.93 25.91 3.71
CA SER A 860 24.17 26.46 4.27
C SER A 860 24.54 27.78 3.58
N VAL A 861 25.07 28.75 4.32
CA VAL A 861 25.54 30.00 3.75
C VAL A 861 26.95 30.30 4.21
N ASN A 862 27.87 30.44 3.26
CA ASN A 862 29.24 30.87 3.49
C ASN A 862 29.41 32.33 3.07
N ALA A 863 30.27 33.05 3.77
CA ALA A 863 30.66 34.41 3.37
C ALA A 863 31.71 34.32 2.26
N LEU A 864 31.36 34.79 1.06
CA LEU A 864 32.27 34.87 -0.06
C LEU A 864 33.03 36.20 -0.01
N ILE A 865 34.37 36.15 0.02
CA ILE A 865 35.22 37.33 -0.08
C ILE A 865 35.94 37.30 -1.42
N LYS A 866 35.78 38.37 -2.21
CA LYS A 866 36.33 38.46 -3.57
C LYS A 866 37.04 39.79 -3.81
N GLY A 867 38.19 39.74 -4.50
CA GLY A 867 38.88 40.92 -5.02
C GLY A 867 40.41 40.77 -5.00
N GLU A 868 41.08 41.14 -6.10
CA GLU A 868 42.54 41.02 -6.19
C GLU A 868 43.26 42.05 -5.31
N ALA A 869 42.60 43.18 -5.01
CA ALA A 869 43.13 44.24 -4.19
C ALA A 869 43.60 43.76 -2.80
N PHE A 870 43.02 42.66 -2.30
CA PHE A 870 43.39 42.02 -1.02
C PHE A 870 44.82 41.45 -1.00
N LEU A 871 45.46 41.26 -2.15
CA LEU A 871 46.84 40.77 -2.23
C LEU A 871 47.88 41.86 -1.90
N SER A 872 47.51 43.14 -2.03
CA SER A 872 48.37 44.25 -1.63
C SER A 872 48.54 44.31 -0.09
N PRO A 873 49.64 44.89 0.45
CA PRO A 873 49.79 45.06 1.91
C PRO A 873 48.65 45.86 2.56
N ALA A 874 48.12 46.88 1.87
CA ALA A 874 46.98 47.65 2.33
C ALA A 874 45.67 46.85 2.25
N GLY A 875 45.49 46.06 1.19
CA GLY A 875 44.36 45.16 1.03
C GLY A 875 44.30 44.08 2.09
N ARG A 876 45.44 43.51 2.51
CA ARG A 876 45.49 42.49 3.57
C ARG A 876 44.91 42.98 4.89
N LYS A 877 45.22 44.23 5.30
CA LYS A 877 44.59 44.84 6.48
C LYS A 877 43.07 44.96 6.33
N LYS A 878 42.58 45.25 5.12
CA LYS A 878 41.14 45.28 4.84
C LYS A 878 40.52 43.88 4.88
N LEU A 879 41.21 42.87 4.35
CA LEU A 879 40.77 41.47 4.40
C LEU A 879 40.64 40.99 5.85
N GLU A 880 41.61 41.32 6.70
CA GLU A 880 41.59 41.00 8.13
C GLU A 880 40.39 41.65 8.83
N ALA A 881 40.21 42.96 8.65
CA ALA A 881 39.09 43.69 9.23
C ALA A 881 37.75 43.10 8.77
N LEU A 882 37.61 42.79 7.48
CA LEU A 882 36.41 42.16 6.92
C LEU A 882 36.16 40.76 7.50
N THR A 883 37.22 39.95 7.63
CA THR A 883 37.16 38.61 8.21
C THR A 883 36.72 38.67 9.67
N GLU A 884 37.29 39.58 10.47
CA GLU A 884 36.87 39.80 11.85
C GLU A 884 35.40 40.21 11.94
N SER A 885 34.92 41.10 11.06
CA SER A 885 33.51 41.50 11.03
C SER A 885 32.59 40.30 10.70
N ILE A 886 32.95 39.45 9.75
CA ILE A 886 32.21 38.23 9.40
C ILE A 886 32.15 37.28 10.61
N LEU A 887 33.27 37.07 11.29
CA LEU A 887 33.36 36.18 12.45
C LEU A 887 32.59 36.72 13.65
N ARG A 888 32.62 38.03 13.91
CA ARG A 888 31.81 38.67 14.95
C ARG A 888 30.31 38.55 14.69
N PHE A 889 29.90 38.51 13.42
CA PHE A 889 28.50 38.30 13.05
C PHE A 889 27.99 36.89 13.42
N ASN A 890 28.89 35.89 13.42
CA ASN A 890 28.71 34.51 13.92
C ASN A 890 27.43 33.79 13.42
N LYS A 891 27.11 33.94 12.14
CA LYS A 891 25.95 33.29 11.50
C LYS A 891 26.24 32.60 10.17
N PHE A 892 27.43 32.82 9.60
CA PHE A 892 27.89 32.07 8.44
C PHE A 892 28.47 30.72 8.88
N GLN A 893 28.29 29.71 8.03
CA GLN A 893 28.84 28.38 8.29
C GLN A 893 30.34 28.28 7.95
N GLY A 894 30.81 29.16 7.07
CA GLY A 894 32.20 29.26 6.65
C GLY A 894 32.51 30.54 5.90
N ILE A 895 33.78 30.68 5.51
CA ILE A 895 34.27 31.76 4.64
C ILE A 895 34.82 31.09 3.36
N ASP A 896 34.40 31.57 2.20
CA ASP A 896 34.92 31.15 0.90
C ASP A 896 35.77 32.29 0.31
N LEU A 897 37.05 32.03 0.04
CA LEU A 897 37.97 33.01 -0.52
C LEU A 897 38.09 32.83 -2.04
N ASP A 898 37.50 33.76 -2.80
CA ASP A 898 37.66 33.88 -4.26
C ASP A 898 38.63 35.03 -4.60
N ILE A 899 39.91 34.85 -4.26
CA ILE A 899 40.99 35.78 -4.63
C ILE A 899 41.77 35.16 -5.78
N LYS A 900 41.79 35.85 -6.93
CA LYS A 900 42.39 35.36 -8.18
C LYS A 900 43.74 36.05 -8.45
N PRO A 901 44.86 35.53 -7.92
CA PRO A 901 46.16 36.19 -8.05
C PRO A 901 46.60 36.36 -9.51
N PHE A 902 46.14 35.49 -10.41
CA PHE A 902 46.47 35.54 -11.83
C PHE A 902 45.83 36.68 -12.62
N LEU A 903 44.88 37.39 -12.03
CA LEU A 903 44.27 38.58 -12.64
C LEU A 903 45.11 39.84 -12.40
N LEU A 904 46.11 39.78 -11.52
CA LEU A 904 47.03 40.90 -11.31
C LEU A 904 47.93 41.13 -12.55
N PRO A 905 48.14 42.38 -13.00
CA PRO A 905 49.04 42.69 -14.10
C PRO A 905 50.44 42.10 -13.94
N GLU A 906 50.95 42.14 -12.71
CA GLU A 906 52.27 41.64 -12.28
C GLU A 906 52.39 40.12 -12.45
N TRP A 907 51.27 39.38 -12.47
CA TRP A 907 51.27 37.93 -12.68
C TRP A 907 51.85 37.53 -14.04
N LYS A 908 51.83 38.41 -15.04
CA LYS A 908 52.43 38.12 -16.34
C LYS A 908 53.95 37.99 -16.25
N ASP A 909 54.58 38.69 -15.31
CA ASP A 909 56.00 38.63 -15.04
C ASP A 909 56.33 37.41 -14.16
N SER A 910 57.12 36.48 -14.71
CA SER A 910 57.54 35.28 -13.99
C SER A 910 58.30 35.59 -12.70
N SER A 911 59.00 36.72 -12.61
CA SER A 911 59.75 37.13 -11.43
C SER A 911 58.89 37.69 -10.30
N GLU A 912 57.67 38.16 -10.61
CA GLU A 912 56.70 38.67 -9.63
C GLU A 912 55.68 37.61 -9.18
N ARG A 913 55.45 36.55 -9.98
CA ARG A 913 54.54 35.45 -9.62
C ARG A 913 54.83 34.84 -8.25
N GLU A 914 56.09 34.63 -7.91
CA GLU A 914 56.49 34.07 -6.62
C GLU A 914 56.06 35.00 -5.48
N LYS A 915 56.29 36.32 -5.62
CA LYS A 915 55.89 37.32 -4.61
C LYS A 915 54.37 37.42 -4.47
N ILE A 916 53.63 37.25 -5.56
CA ILE A 916 52.15 37.21 -5.52
C ILE A 916 51.67 35.95 -4.82
N CYS A 917 52.27 34.78 -5.09
CA CYS A 917 51.96 33.53 -4.42
C CYS A 917 52.25 33.61 -2.91
N ASP A 918 53.41 34.16 -2.52
CA ASP A 918 53.77 34.42 -1.13
C ASP A 918 52.74 35.35 -0.46
N SER A 919 52.31 36.40 -1.17
CA SER A 919 51.31 37.35 -0.67
C SER A 919 49.92 36.72 -0.53
N TYR A 920 49.53 35.85 -1.46
CA TYR A 920 48.28 35.11 -1.42
C TYR A 920 48.27 34.09 -0.28
N LEU A 921 49.34 33.32 -0.11
CA LEU A 921 49.51 32.40 1.02
C LEU A 921 49.47 33.14 2.36
N ALA A 922 50.10 34.32 2.44
CA ALA A 922 50.04 35.15 3.64
C ALA A 922 48.62 35.64 3.94
N ALA A 923 47.84 36.00 2.92
CA ALA A 923 46.44 36.39 3.07
C ALA A 923 45.58 35.20 3.55
N VAL A 924 45.70 34.05 2.89
CA VAL A 924 45.00 32.80 3.24
C VAL A 924 45.32 32.36 4.66
N LYS A 925 46.61 32.30 5.03
CA LYS A 925 47.06 31.93 6.37
C LYS A 925 46.40 32.82 7.42
N LYS A 926 46.35 34.12 7.16
CA LYS A 926 45.80 35.06 8.13
C LYS A 926 44.29 34.91 8.32
N VAL A 927 43.54 34.67 7.24
CA VAL A 927 42.10 34.34 7.32
C VAL A 927 41.89 33.01 8.06
N SER A 928 42.72 32.00 7.78
CA SER A 928 42.69 30.70 8.47
C SER A 928 42.91 30.83 9.97
N GLU A 929 43.91 31.61 10.38
CA GLU A 929 44.20 31.93 11.79
C GLU A 929 43.01 32.62 12.47
N SER A 930 42.29 33.50 11.76
CA SER A 930 41.08 34.15 12.28
C SER A 930 39.87 33.18 12.36
N CYS A 931 39.69 32.29 11.39
CA CYS A 931 38.53 31.38 11.32
C CYS A 931 38.49 30.33 12.44
N GLY A 932 39.63 29.91 12.98
CA GLY A 932 39.68 28.91 14.05
C GLY A 932 39.04 27.57 13.65
N ARG A 933 37.91 27.21 14.28
CA ARG A 933 37.14 25.98 13.97
C ARG A 933 36.14 26.15 12.81
N ASN A 934 35.92 27.37 12.34
CA ASN A 934 34.98 27.62 11.24
C ASN A 934 35.56 27.13 9.91
N ARG A 935 34.69 26.69 8.99
CA ARG A 935 35.11 26.16 7.69
C ARG A 935 35.69 27.27 6.83
N LEU A 936 36.98 27.19 6.49
CA LEU A 936 37.59 27.99 5.43
C LEU A 936 37.59 27.17 4.14
N SER A 937 36.95 27.71 3.11
CA SER A 937 37.00 27.24 1.73
C SER A 937 37.83 28.21 0.90
N ILE A 938 38.59 27.67 -0.04
CA ILE A 938 39.45 28.44 -0.94
C ILE A 938 39.24 27.94 -2.36
N GLU A 939 39.04 28.87 -3.29
CA GLU A 939 39.00 28.55 -4.70
C GLU A 939 40.43 28.41 -5.26
N ILE A 940 40.83 27.20 -5.67
CA ILE A 940 42.12 26.95 -6.30
C ILE A 940 41.94 26.77 -7.82
N PRO A 941 42.47 27.68 -8.64
CA PRO A 941 42.54 27.48 -10.08
C PRO A 941 43.45 26.31 -10.44
N LEU A 942 42.93 25.33 -11.19
CA LEU A 942 43.65 24.09 -11.55
C LEU A 942 45.01 24.31 -12.24
N PHE A 943 45.19 25.40 -12.99
CA PHE A 943 46.46 25.71 -13.66
C PHE A 943 47.58 26.16 -12.71
N LEU A 944 47.27 26.35 -11.41
CA LEU A 944 48.28 26.63 -10.38
C LEU A 944 48.94 25.36 -9.82
N LYS A 945 48.55 24.16 -10.27
CA LYS A 945 49.08 22.87 -9.78
C LYS A 945 50.61 22.79 -9.78
N ASN A 946 51.26 23.43 -10.75
CA ASN A 946 52.71 23.36 -10.94
C ASN A 946 53.46 24.63 -10.49
N GLN A 947 52.82 25.57 -9.77
CA GLN A 947 53.52 26.76 -9.28
C GLN A 947 54.29 26.42 -7.99
N GLU A 948 55.60 26.60 -8.04
CA GLU A 948 56.47 26.45 -6.88
C GLU A 948 56.41 27.70 -5.99
N THR A 949 56.41 27.47 -4.68
CA THR A 949 56.56 28.48 -3.64
C THR A 949 57.74 28.10 -2.76
N LYS A 950 58.22 29.01 -1.91
CA LYS A 950 59.28 28.71 -0.94
C LYS A 950 58.94 27.56 0.02
N ASN A 951 57.66 27.20 0.14
CA ASN A 951 57.16 26.17 1.05
C ASN A 951 56.65 24.90 0.31
N GLY A 952 57.06 24.69 -0.95
CA GLY A 952 56.58 23.58 -1.79
C GLY A 952 55.62 24.03 -2.88
N ASN A 953 54.89 23.10 -3.51
CA ASN A 953 53.90 23.48 -4.51
C ASN A 953 52.72 24.24 -3.85
N LEU A 954 52.11 25.18 -4.56
CA LEU A 954 51.06 26.02 -4.03
C LEU A 954 49.87 25.22 -3.43
N PRO A 955 49.36 24.15 -4.07
CA PRO A 955 48.29 23.32 -3.49
C PRO A 955 48.64 22.70 -2.13
N GLU A 956 49.86 22.18 -1.97
CA GLU A 956 50.34 21.57 -0.73
C GLU A 956 50.49 22.61 0.37
N ALA A 957 50.99 23.81 0.04
CA ALA A 957 51.03 24.93 0.98
C ALA A 957 49.63 25.39 1.41
N LEU A 958 48.65 25.41 0.49
CA LEU A 958 47.26 25.76 0.81
C LEU A 958 46.56 24.68 1.65
N SER A 959 46.91 23.40 1.47
CA SER A 959 46.41 22.25 2.25
C SER A 959 46.64 22.35 3.75
N ILE A 960 47.62 23.15 4.17
CA ILE A 960 47.95 23.40 5.58
C ILE A 960 46.92 24.34 6.22
N TYR A 961 46.30 25.23 5.43
CA TYR A 961 45.50 26.34 5.95
C TYR A 961 43.98 26.18 5.77
N ALA A 962 43.49 25.36 4.83
CA ALA A 962 42.06 25.21 4.57
C ALA A 962 41.51 23.83 5.00
N GLY A 963 40.32 23.83 5.59
CA GLY A 963 39.60 22.60 5.97
C GLY A 963 38.76 22.00 4.82
N ALA A 964 38.55 22.76 3.75
CA ALA A 964 37.90 22.31 2.52
C ALA A 964 38.48 23.07 1.31
N PHE A 965 38.49 22.44 0.13
CA PHE A 965 38.97 23.05 -1.12
C PHE A 965 37.89 23.02 -2.18
N ASN A 966 37.61 24.19 -2.76
CA ASN A 966 36.81 24.30 -3.96
C ASN A 966 37.78 24.39 -5.15
N ILE A 967 37.70 23.44 -6.08
CA ILE A 967 38.57 23.41 -7.25
C ILE A 967 37.81 24.07 -8.40
N SER A 968 38.33 25.20 -8.89
CA SER A 968 37.80 25.80 -10.11
C SER A 968 38.65 25.42 -11.31
N SER A 969 38.02 24.76 -12.28
CA SER A 969 38.66 24.48 -13.57
C SER A 969 38.22 25.55 -14.56
N LEU A 970 39.18 26.21 -15.20
CA LEU A 970 38.94 27.25 -16.20
C LEU A 970 38.95 26.68 -17.63
N ARG A 971 38.98 25.35 -17.80
CA ARG A 971 38.99 24.66 -19.10
C ARG A 971 38.26 23.32 -19.00
N THR A 972 37.58 22.93 -20.08
CA THR A 972 36.89 21.65 -20.33
C THR A 972 37.79 20.40 -20.28
N ASP A 973 39.00 20.50 -19.71
CA ASP A 973 39.94 19.41 -19.61
C ASP A 973 39.60 18.53 -18.39
N THR A 974 38.62 17.65 -18.61
CA THR A 974 38.18 16.65 -17.64
C THR A 974 39.32 15.76 -17.16
N GLU A 975 40.34 15.52 -18.00
CA GLU A 975 41.50 14.70 -17.65
C GLU A 975 42.37 15.37 -16.59
N SER A 976 42.53 16.70 -16.66
CA SER A 976 43.26 17.46 -15.63
C SER A 976 42.58 17.43 -14.26
N VAL A 977 41.24 17.41 -14.21
CA VAL A 977 40.46 17.28 -12.97
C VAL A 977 40.59 15.86 -12.40
N GLU A 978 40.42 14.83 -13.25
CA GLU A 978 40.59 13.44 -12.85
C GLU A 978 42.02 13.18 -12.33
N ALA A 979 43.05 13.67 -13.02
CA ALA A 979 44.45 13.58 -12.61
C ALA A 979 44.79 14.38 -11.33
N PHE A 980 43.96 15.34 -10.93
CA PHE A 980 44.09 16.02 -9.64
C PHE A 980 43.45 15.19 -8.51
N LEU A 981 42.29 14.57 -8.77
CA LEU A 981 41.58 13.73 -7.80
C LEU A 981 42.24 12.36 -7.57
N GLU A 982 43.00 11.86 -8.55
CA GLU A 982 43.77 10.61 -8.43
C GLU A 982 45.03 10.73 -7.55
N ASP A 983 45.50 11.96 -7.25
CA ASP A 983 46.64 12.16 -6.36
C ASP A 983 46.26 11.81 -4.91
N LYS A 984 46.66 10.61 -4.47
CA LYS A 984 46.33 10.05 -3.14
C LYS A 984 46.76 10.92 -1.95
N LYS A 985 47.81 11.75 -2.09
CA LYS A 985 48.26 12.63 -1.00
C LYS A 985 47.31 13.80 -0.81
N ILE A 986 46.75 14.28 -1.91
CA ILE A 986 45.82 15.40 -1.98
C ILE A 986 44.40 14.90 -1.68
N SER A 987 43.98 13.78 -2.29
CA SER A 987 42.61 13.29 -2.20
C SER A 987 42.17 12.91 -0.78
N ALA A 988 43.05 12.37 0.05
CA ALA A 988 42.73 12.01 1.45
C ALA A 988 42.37 13.22 2.35
N ARG A 989 42.65 14.46 1.90
CA ARG A 989 42.44 15.70 2.67
C ARG A 989 41.44 16.67 2.04
N ILE A 990 40.85 16.33 0.89
CA ILE A 990 40.03 17.24 0.10
C ILE A 990 38.63 16.68 -0.11
N ASN A 991 37.60 17.38 0.38
CA ASN A 991 36.25 17.31 -0.17
C ASN A 991 36.22 18.20 -1.41
N ALA A 992 36.36 17.60 -2.59
CA ALA A 992 36.46 18.34 -3.85
C ALA A 992 35.05 18.70 -4.35
N GLN A 993 34.70 19.98 -4.33
CA GLN A 993 33.66 20.52 -5.20
C GLN A 993 34.31 21.02 -6.49
N VAL A 994 33.73 20.67 -7.64
CA VAL A 994 34.22 21.11 -8.95
C VAL A 994 33.32 22.22 -9.47
N ASP A 995 33.91 23.40 -9.67
CA ASP A 995 33.25 24.55 -10.28
C ASP A 995 33.40 24.50 -11.81
N LEU A 996 32.26 24.49 -12.52
CA LEU A 996 32.18 24.51 -13.99
C LEU A 996 31.88 25.93 -14.46
N ARG A 997 32.86 26.56 -15.13
CA ARG A 997 32.71 27.87 -15.75
C ARG A 997 32.44 27.76 -17.25
N SER A 998 31.56 28.62 -17.76
CA SER A 998 31.39 28.85 -19.20
C SER A 998 32.69 29.38 -19.81
N PRO A 999 33.09 28.95 -21.03
CA PRO A 999 34.33 29.34 -21.68
C PRO A 999 34.25 30.77 -22.22
N TYR A 1000 34.33 31.78 -21.36
CA TYR A 1000 34.53 33.16 -21.79
C TYR A 1000 35.99 33.41 -22.16
N GLY A 1001 36.32 33.00 -23.39
CA GLY A 1001 37.61 33.28 -24.03
C GLY A 1001 37.59 33.22 -25.56
N SER A 1002 36.50 32.77 -26.21
CA SER A 1002 36.49 32.51 -27.66
C SER A 1002 35.65 33.47 -28.52
N GLY A 1003 35.21 34.62 -27.99
CA GLY A 1003 34.50 35.63 -28.79
C GLY A 1003 33.11 35.24 -29.31
N LYS A 1004 32.50 34.17 -28.77
CA LYS A 1004 31.10 33.81 -29.04
C LYS A 1004 30.18 34.38 -27.95
N THR A 1005 29.05 34.95 -28.35
CA THR A 1005 28.02 35.47 -27.42
C THR A 1005 27.11 34.34 -26.89
N LEU A 1006 26.57 34.54 -25.68
CA LEU A 1006 25.72 33.57 -24.95
C LEU A 1006 24.48 33.08 -25.74
N SER A 1007 24.03 33.86 -26.71
CA SER A 1007 22.93 33.53 -27.64
C SER A 1007 23.16 32.25 -28.46
N GLU A 1008 24.39 31.75 -28.53
CA GLU A 1008 24.77 30.61 -29.36
C GLU A 1008 24.80 29.26 -28.61
N ILE A 1009 24.65 29.23 -27.27
CA ILE A 1009 24.72 28.00 -26.46
C ILE A 1009 23.34 27.66 -25.91
N LYS A 1010 22.78 26.50 -26.28
CA LYS A 1010 21.47 26.04 -25.77
C LYS A 1010 21.56 25.62 -24.29
N LEU A 1011 20.55 25.98 -23.49
CA LEU A 1011 20.40 25.57 -22.08
C LEU A 1011 20.49 24.05 -21.87
N SER A 1012 20.00 23.24 -22.83
CA SER A 1012 20.09 21.77 -22.77
C SER A 1012 21.53 21.27 -22.77
N SER A 1013 22.44 21.93 -23.49
CA SER A 1013 23.86 21.53 -23.56
C SER A 1013 24.63 21.79 -22.26
N LEU A 1014 24.24 22.80 -21.47
CA LEU A 1014 24.85 23.07 -20.16
C LEU A 1014 24.39 22.08 -19.09
N SER A 1015 23.11 21.69 -19.08
CA SER A 1015 22.59 20.68 -18.16
C SER A 1015 23.11 19.27 -18.50
N GLU A 1016 23.23 18.94 -19.78
CA GLU A 1016 23.85 17.69 -20.25
C GLU A 1016 25.32 17.61 -19.85
N MET A 1017 26.13 18.66 -20.09
CA MET A 1017 27.53 18.69 -19.63
C MET A 1017 27.66 18.56 -18.11
N LYS A 1018 26.79 19.24 -17.34
CA LYS A 1018 26.76 19.14 -15.87
C LYS A 1018 26.47 17.70 -15.45
N ASN A 1019 25.43 17.08 -16.03
CA ASN A 1019 25.02 15.72 -15.68
C ASN A 1019 26.08 14.68 -16.07
N GLU A 1020 26.72 14.85 -17.22
CA GLU A 1020 27.83 14.00 -17.68
C GLU A 1020 29.04 14.11 -16.76
N LEU A 1021 29.47 15.33 -16.42
CA LEU A 1021 30.58 15.57 -15.51
C LEU A 1021 30.31 15.01 -14.11
N CYS A 1022 29.14 15.32 -13.54
CA CYS A 1022 28.72 14.77 -12.25
C CYS A 1022 28.65 13.24 -12.28
N GLY A 1023 28.17 12.65 -13.38
CA GLY A 1023 28.16 11.19 -13.58
C GLY A 1023 29.56 10.59 -13.55
N ARG A 1024 30.54 11.23 -14.21
CA ARG A 1024 31.95 10.79 -14.23
C ARG A 1024 32.64 10.96 -12.88
N LEU A 1025 32.38 12.06 -12.16
CA LEU A 1025 33.04 12.37 -10.90
C LEU A 1025 32.46 11.64 -9.69
N ARG A 1026 31.22 11.11 -9.78
CA ARG A 1026 30.59 10.27 -8.74
C ARG A 1026 31.38 9.01 -8.36
N LYS A 1027 32.35 8.58 -9.19
CA LYS A 1027 33.23 7.46 -8.86
C LYS A 1027 34.23 7.76 -7.75
N PHE A 1028 34.44 9.03 -7.41
CA PHE A 1028 35.35 9.46 -6.35
C PHE A 1028 34.57 9.71 -5.06
N SER A 1029 34.92 9.01 -3.98
CA SER A 1029 34.25 9.12 -2.66
C SER A 1029 34.29 10.52 -2.05
N ASN A 1030 35.18 11.39 -2.54
CA ASN A 1030 35.42 12.71 -1.98
C ASN A 1030 34.84 13.83 -2.86
N PHE A 1031 34.07 13.47 -3.90
CA PHE A 1031 33.37 14.44 -4.76
C PHE A 1031 32.11 14.95 -4.04
N GLY A 1032 32.16 16.21 -3.60
CA GLY A 1032 31.11 16.83 -2.78
C GLY A 1032 29.95 17.44 -3.57
N GLY A 1033 30.12 17.65 -4.89
CA GLY A 1033 29.08 18.18 -5.78
C GLY A 1033 29.55 19.28 -6.73
N SER A 1034 28.60 20.08 -7.23
CA SER A 1034 28.81 21.08 -8.31
C SER A 1034 28.17 22.43 -7.97
N LEU A 1035 28.84 23.52 -8.31
CA LEU A 1035 28.36 24.91 -8.14
C LEU A 1035 27.76 25.47 -9.44
N ILE A 1036 26.73 26.32 -9.34
CA ILE A 1036 26.19 27.09 -10.46
C ILE A 1036 26.65 28.54 -10.34
N ASN A 1037 27.33 29.03 -11.38
CA ASN A 1037 27.86 30.39 -11.45
C ASN A 1037 26.76 31.38 -11.86
N ASP A 1038 26.17 32.00 -10.84
CA ASP A 1038 25.50 33.31 -10.88
C ASP A 1038 23.97 33.32 -11.15
N TYR A 1039 23.23 33.84 -10.16
CA TYR A 1039 21.76 34.01 -10.20
C TYR A 1039 21.32 35.16 -11.10
N GLU A 1040 22.11 36.24 -11.20
CA GLU A 1040 21.83 37.40 -12.07
C GLU A 1040 21.78 36.96 -13.54
N LEU A 1041 22.76 36.16 -13.95
CA LEU A 1041 22.82 35.52 -15.28
C LEU A 1041 21.60 34.64 -15.56
N LEU A 1042 21.05 33.97 -14.55
CA LEU A 1042 19.86 33.11 -14.69
C LEU A 1042 18.56 33.91 -14.75
N LYS A 1043 18.49 35.07 -14.08
CA LYS A 1043 17.34 35.99 -14.11
C LYS A 1043 17.16 36.57 -15.52
N ASP A 1044 18.26 36.97 -16.16
CA ASP A 1044 18.27 37.48 -17.54
C ASP A 1044 17.99 36.40 -18.60
N MET A 1045 18.27 35.12 -18.31
CA MET A 1045 17.97 34.00 -19.22
C MET A 1045 16.52 33.50 -19.17
N LYS A 1046 15.76 33.87 -18.14
CA LYS A 1046 14.38 33.40 -17.91
C LYS A 1046 13.31 34.38 -18.39
N ASN A 1047 13.67 35.66 -18.48
CA ASN A 1047 12.94 36.68 -19.24
C ASN A 1047 13.27 36.53 -20.73
#